data_AF-A0A498DXK5-F1
#
_entry.id   AF-A0A498DXK5-F1
#
_cell.length_a   1.000
_cell.length_b   1.000
_cell.length_c   1.000
_cell.angle_alpha   90.00
_cell.angle_beta   90.00
_cell.angle_gamma   90.00
#
_symmetry.space_group_name_H-M   'P 1'
#
loop_
_entity.id
_entity.type
_entity.pdbx_description
1 polymer ?
#
loop_
_entity_poly.entity_id
_entity_poly.type
_entity_poly.pdbx_seq_one_letter_code
_entity_poly.pdbx_strand_id
1 'polypeptide(L)'
;MTTELPVPLPEPDDTVVSVMASIEPDLTEEVVRQAVAEAAVSRSKRRRLARALTEDPDLLVSGRPEGPAVIGDFIRALLAHGSRRAVLPRCAECGSAKKLTSLRADGRRICQPCHHKNRAASLSCVECSRPARIYRRTRTGEAICRDCWRLPDGDPVAMISAAVTTVAQDADPMAVRRAVESVAPVGNVYLMFRLLWEIEDTPSLLTGEGATGSARAARLITALTGAGVAVTAPACHGCGEIRPLSYVLDDRRCCLTCYRKSNSAPCGHCGKERAIATRRPDGTPLCSGCLRHEADRVVTCVLCDRVRPVGRRTKDGALCRACFRPTLRTCSFCGKGPRRCYRAATGMPRCDTCSRARRTCIGCGKDKYAAARTEDGHLCETCWQKNPISFNPCRLCGTVEYLHSYGRCHSCVRDQQVRQALSRDGIMRPGLQPVHDVLVVGGAKAGLSWLERPSARTILDALADGTCLPTHEGLDTLLPNKSVAFLRAALVTAEVLPARDERFTALEQWIISATEAVPDDGERKLVRRFATWHHLRRLRRKAAKRPVTSPQATAVRASVRAAVALLVWLREHGTDLQHCTKAHLDEWIDGGSTTRYDARGFVEWCRKNGHIGKDLEIPAREKLSPVRPTDEDERWEVSRRLMHDADLAIEDRFAGLLVLLYAQPLTVVSQLPVTAVIVEGARTSLILGDTPLLLPDPVDKLARQLVARRRGHATIGTTADSPWLFPGALTGQPLSSYHLGKRLKRLAIYSRPGRTSALMNLSAQLPAAILVELLGISPETATAWTQEGGHWARYAAELQERPHPRG
;
A
#
# COMPACT_ATOMS: atom_id res chain seq x y z
N MET A 1 46.59 -18.60 -17.73
CA MET A 1 45.61 -19.68 -17.50
C MET A 1 44.32 -19.31 -18.18
N THR A 2 44.05 -19.89 -19.34
CA THR A 2 42.76 -19.89 -20.02
C THR A 2 41.75 -20.59 -19.12
N THR A 3 41.10 -19.83 -18.22
CA THR A 3 39.94 -20.33 -17.49
C THR A 3 38.80 -20.49 -18.50
N GLU A 4 38.61 -21.71 -18.99
CA GLU A 4 37.33 -22.15 -19.54
C GLU A 4 36.25 -21.71 -18.54
N LEU A 5 35.30 -20.89 -19.01
CA LEU A 5 34.19 -20.47 -18.19
C LEU A 5 33.40 -21.74 -17.84
N PRO A 6 33.10 -21.99 -16.55
CA PRO A 6 32.43 -23.22 -16.16
C PRO A 6 31.09 -23.33 -16.89
N VAL A 7 30.83 -24.53 -17.41
CA VAL A 7 29.54 -24.88 -18.02
C VAL A 7 28.46 -24.57 -16.99
N PRO A 8 27.42 -23.79 -17.35
CA PRO A 8 26.34 -23.48 -16.41
C PRO A 8 25.72 -24.79 -15.96
N LEU A 9 25.56 -24.95 -14.64
CA LEU A 9 24.81 -26.09 -14.11
C LEU A 9 23.40 -26.09 -14.72
N PRO A 10 22.80 -27.28 -14.95
CA PRO A 10 21.42 -27.40 -15.36
C PRO A 10 20.51 -26.53 -14.50
N GLU A 11 19.41 -26.05 -15.08
CA GLU A 11 18.42 -25.31 -14.30
C GLU A 11 17.93 -26.21 -13.16
N PRO A 12 17.98 -25.74 -11.90
CA PRO A 12 17.72 -26.59 -10.75
C PRO A 12 16.31 -27.20 -10.78
N ASP A 13 15.36 -26.51 -11.41
CA ASP A 13 13.99 -26.97 -11.54
C ASP A 13 13.93 -28.16 -12.52
N ASP A 14 14.69 -28.12 -13.61
CA ASP A 14 14.79 -29.23 -14.57
C ASP A 14 15.45 -30.46 -13.94
N THR A 15 16.46 -30.26 -13.10
CA THR A 15 17.05 -31.35 -12.31
C THR A 15 16.05 -31.98 -11.36
N VAL A 16 15.24 -31.18 -10.65
CA VAL A 16 14.21 -31.70 -9.75
C VAL A 16 13.11 -32.43 -10.53
N VAL A 17 12.69 -31.89 -11.68
CA VAL A 17 11.75 -32.55 -12.60
C VAL A 17 12.28 -33.90 -13.06
N SER A 18 13.54 -33.98 -13.48
CA SER A 18 14.17 -35.23 -13.92
C SER A 18 14.21 -36.28 -12.81
N VAL A 19 14.56 -35.88 -11.57
CA VAL A 19 14.53 -36.80 -10.42
C VAL A 19 13.10 -37.25 -10.10
N MET A 20 12.12 -36.33 -10.15
CA MET A 20 10.72 -36.68 -9.91
C MET A 20 10.13 -37.60 -10.97
N ALA A 21 10.50 -37.43 -12.23
CA ALA A 21 10.07 -38.31 -13.32
C ALA A 21 10.52 -39.77 -13.11
N SER A 22 11.62 -39.99 -12.37
CA SER A 22 12.08 -41.34 -11.99
C SER A 22 11.37 -41.89 -10.75
N ILE A 23 10.93 -41.01 -9.83
CA ILE A 23 10.27 -41.41 -8.58
C ILE A 23 8.78 -41.64 -8.78
N GLU A 24 8.09 -40.73 -9.48
CA GLU A 24 6.65 -40.77 -9.73
C GLU A 24 6.37 -40.33 -11.17
N PRO A 25 6.53 -41.23 -12.16
CA PRO A 25 6.38 -40.90 -13.59
C PRO A 25 5.00 -40.33 -13.96
N ASP A 26 3.97 -40.70 -13.20
CA ASP A 26 2.59 -40.26 -13.43
C ASP A 26 2.33 -38.82 -12.97
N LEU A 27 3.26 -38.21 -12.23
CA LEU A 27 3.16 -36.82 -11.78
C LEU A 27 3.66 -35.88 -12.87
N THR A 28 2.81 -34.95 -13.32
CA THR A 28 3.17 -34.06 -14.44
C THR A 28 4.32 -33.13 -14.09
N GLU A 29 5.14 -32.81 -15.10
CA GLU A 29 6.25 -31.87 -14.97
C GLU A 29 5.80 -30.50 -14.41
N GLU A 30 4.63 -30.03 -14.83
CA GLU A 30 4.05 -28.78 -14.35
C GLU A 30 3.79 -28.78 -12.84
N VAL A 31 3.19 -29.86 -12.33
CA VAL A 31 2.93 -30.04 -10.89
C VAL A 31 4.24 -30.03 -10.10
N VAL A 32 5.27 -30.71 -10.59
CA VAL A 32 6.59 -30.71 -9.96
C VAL A 32 7.18 -29.29 -9.93
N ARG A 33 7.10 -28.54 -11.03
CA ARG A 33 7.60 -27.16 -11.11
C ARG A 33 6.82 -26.20 -10.19
N GLN A 34 5.52 -26.38 -10.07
CA GLN A 34 4.68 -25.62 -9.13
C GLN A 34 5.09 -25.91 -7.68
N ALA A 35 5.27 -27.18 -7.32
CA ALA A 35 5.73 -27.57 -6.01
C ALA A 35 7.13 -27.01 -5.69
N VAL A 36 8.05 -26.98 -6.67
CA VAL A 36 9.37 -26.32 -6.51
C VAL A 36 9.22 -24.82 -6.29
N ALA A 37 8.33 -24.14 -7.01
CA ALA A 37 8.13 -22.70 -6.90
C ALA A 37 7.63 -22.29 -5.51
N GLU A 38 6.71 -23.08 -4.94
CA GLU A 38 6.16 -22.88 -3.59
C GLU A 38 7.17 -23.16 -2.49
N ALA A 39 7.86 -24.30 -2.57
CA ALA A 39 8.79 -24.75 -1.53
C ALA A 39 10.13 -23.98 -1.54
N ALA A 40 10.57 -23.57 -2.72
CA ALA A 40 11.89 -23.00 -2.95
C ALA A 40 11.81 -21.67 -3.72
N VAL A 41 11.23 -20.65 -3.08
CA VAL A 41 11.04 -19.30 -3.65
C VAL A 41 12.33 -18.62 -4.15
N SER A 42 13.49 -18.98 -3.59
CA SER A 42 14.78 -18.41 -4.02
C SER A 42 15.60 -19.43 -4.82
N ARG A 43 16.33 -18.98 -5.85
CA ARG A 43 17.23 -19.85 -6.63
C ARG A 43 18.24 -20.60 -5.76
N SER A 44 18.72 -19.99 -4.66
CA SER A 44 19.62 -20.67 -3.71
C SER A 44 18.94 -21.87 -3.02
N LYS A 45 17.65 -21.75 -2.70
CA LYS A 45 16.85 -22.86 -2.16
C LYS A 45 16.58 -23.92 -3.23
N ARG A 46 16.25 -23.53 -4.47
CA ARG A 46 16.02 -24.45 -5.60
C ARG A 46 17.27 -25.29 -5.89
N ARG A 47 18.44 -24.66 -5.94
CA ARG A 47 19.72 -25.36 -6.10
C ARG A 47 20.03 -26.28 -4.92
N ARG A 48 19.72 -25.87 -3.68
CA ARG A 48 19.90 -26.72 -2.50
C ARG A 48 18.97 -27.93 -2.52
N LEU A 49 17.74 -27.76 -3.02
CA LEU A 49 16.78 -28.83 -3.24
C LEU A 49 17.28 -29.79 -4.32
N ALA A 50 17.56 -29.28 -5.52
CA ALA A 50 18.08 -30.05 -6.66
C ALA A 50 19.28 -30.90 -6.26
N ARG A 51 20.28 -30.28 -5.60
CA ARG A 51 21.47 -30.99 -5.15
C ARG A 51 21.17 -32.10 -4.14
N ALA A 52 20.34 -31.84 -3.14
CA ALA A 52 19.98 -32.85 -2.15
C ALA A 52 19.25 -34.04 -2.79
N LEU A 53 18.41 -33.77 -3.80
CA LEU A 53 17.70 -34.81 -4.54
C LEU A 53 18.59 -35.56 -5.54
N THR A 54 19.62 -34.93 -6.09
CA THR A 54 20.64 -35.63 -6.89
C THR A 54 21.52 -36.53 -6.03
N GLU A 55 21.86 -36.09 -4.82
CA GLU A 55 22.71 -36.86 -3.89
C GLU A 55 21.95 -38.01 -3.21
N ASP A 56 20.70 -37.79 -2.81
CA ASP A 56 19.85 -38.80 -2.16
C ASP A 56 18.36 -38.59 -2.55
N PRO A 57 17.90 -39.17 -3.67
CA PRO A 57 16.50 -39.08 -4.10
C PRO A 57 15.52 -39.70 -3.09
N ASP A 58 15.97 -40.67 -2.29
CA ASP A 58 15.16 -41.42 -1.33
C ASP A 58 14.67 -40.54 -0.17
N LEU A 59 15.22 -39.33 0.00
CA LEU A 59 14.71 -38.31 0.92
C LEU A 59 13.26 -37.90 0.65
N LEU A 60 12.73 -38.16 -0.57
CA LEU A 60 11.35 -37.85 -0.92
C LEU A 60 10.34 -38.90 -0.48
N VAL A 61 10.78 -40.15 -0.28
CA VAL A 61 9.88 -41.31 -0.10
C VAL A 61 10.09 -42.06 1.21
N SER A 62 11.28 -41.98 1.82
CA SER A 62 11.61 -42.75 3.02
C SER A 62 11.07 -42.19 4.34
N GLY A 63 10.60 -40.93 4.37
CA GLY A 63 10.15 -40.27 5.61
C GLY A 63 11.27 -39.96 6.61
N ARG A 64 12.52 -40.10 6.18
CA ARG A 64 13.75 -39.85 6.93
C ARG A 64 13.94 -38.36 7.31
N PRO A 65 14.38 -38.02 8.54
CA PRO A 65 14.58 -36.62 8.99
C PRO A 65 15.84 -35.93 8.43
N GLU A 66 16.63 -36.59 7.60
CA GLU A 66 17.88 -36.10 7.04
C GLU A 66 17.68 -35.02 5.95
N GLY A 67 18.78 -34.44 5.46
CA GLY A 67 18.75 -33.49 4.35
C GLY A 67 18.39 -32.04 4.73
N PRO A 68 18.26 -31.12 3.75
CA PRO A 68 17.94 -29.71 4.01
C PRO A 68 16.43 -29.48 4.27
N ALA A 69 16.09 -28.45 5.06
CA ALA A 69 14.68 -28.16 5.42
C ALA A 69 13.74 -27.92 4.21
N VAL A 70 14.32 -27.57 3.06
CA VAL A 70 13.59 -27.37 1.80
C VAL A 70 12.97 -28.66 1.27
N ILE A 71 13.52 -29.84 1.60
CA ILE A 71 12.96 -31.15 1.21
C ILE A 71 11.56 -31.31 1.81
N GLY A 72 11.41 -31.09 3.12
CA GLY A 72 10.10 -31.20 3.78
C GLY A 72 9.10 -30.12 3.35
N ASP A 73 9.57 -28.96 2.89
CA ASP A 73 8.70 -27.95 2.26
C ASP A 73 8.24 -28.39 0.86
N PHE A 74 9.13 -29.02 0.09
CA PHE A 74 8.84 -29.54 -1.23
C PHE A 74 7.90 -30.74 -1.20
N ILE A 75 8.10 -31.71 -0.30
CA ILE A 75 7.19 -32.84 -0.11
C ILE A 75 5.78 -32.38 0.28
N ARG A 76 5.63 -31.34 1.11
CA ARG A 76 4.31 -30.78 1.42
C ARG A 76 3.62 -30.19 0.20
N ALA A 77 4.38 -29.50 -0.65
CA ALA A 77 3.84 -28.96 -1.89
C ALA A 77 3.47 -30.08 -2.87
N LEU A 78 4.32 -31.10 -3.03
CA LEU A 78 4.02 -32.28 -3.86
C LEU A 78 2.75 -33.00 -3.40
N LEU A 79 2.58 -33.24 -2.10
CA LEU A 79 1.38 -33.85 -1.53
C LEU A 79 0.13 -32.99 -1.75
N ALA A 80 0.25 -31.67 -1.61
CA ALA A 80 -0.84 -30.74 -1.88
C ALA A 80 -1.25 -30.76 -3.37
N HIS A 81 -0.31 -31.04 -4.25
CA HIS A 81 -0.52 -31.20 -5.69
C HIS A 81 -0.72 -32.66 -6.14
N GLY A 82 -1.06 -33.56 -5.20
CA GLY A 82 -1.55 -34.90 -5.53
C GLY A 82 -0.49 -35.98 -5.74
N SER A 83 0.78 -35.74 -5.38
CA SER A 83 1.78 -36.81 -5.32
C SER A 83 1.33 -37.92 -4.37
N ARG A 84 1.48 -39.17 -4.80
CA ARG A 84 1.11 -40.38 -4.05
C ARG A 84 2.32 -41.09 -3.47
N ARG A 85 3.53 -40.81 -3.96
CA ARG A 85 4.77 -41.46 -3.51
C ARG A 85 5.56 -40.63 -2.50
N ALA A 86 5.36 -39.32 -2.44
CA ALA A 86 6.10 -38.48 -1.51
C ALA A 86 5.67 -38.71 -0.06
N VAL A 87 6.63 -38.84 0.87
CA VAL A 87 6.37 -39.13 2.29
C VAL A 87 6.98 -38.05 3.17
N LEU A 88 6.16 -37.43 4.04
CA LEU A 88 6.65 -36.37 4.92
C LEU A 88 7.73 -36.88 5.87
N PRO A 89 8.83 -36.12 6.03
CA PRO A 89 9.88 -36.48 6.97
C PRO A 89 9.34 -36.42 8.39
N ARG A 90 9.64 -37.45 9.17
CA ARG A 90 9.19 -37.59 10.56
C ARG A 90 10.22 -37.03 11.52
N CYS A 91 9.76 -36.32 12.53
CA CYS A 91 10.63 -35.76 13.57
C CYS A 91 11.50 -36.85 14.21
N ALA A 92 12.81 -36.67 14.24
CA ALA A 92 13.78 -37.62 14.84
C ALA A 92 13.65 -37.80 16.36
N GLU A 93 12.61 -37.23 16.98
CA GLU A 93 12.39 -37.27 18.42
C GLU A 93 10.96 -37.70 18.75
N CYS A 94 9.94 -37.03 18.21
CA CYS A 94 8.54 -37.39 18.48
C CYS A 94 7.86 -38.18 17.35
N GLY A 95 8.55 -38.52 16.26
CA GLY A 95 7.99 -39.27 15.12
C GLY A 95 6.91 -38.55 14.31
N SER A 96 6.49 -37.35 14.71
CA SER A 96 5.42 -36.61 14.02
C SER A 96 5.90 -36.03 12.68
N ALA A 97 5.04 -36.08 11.67
CA ALA A 97 5.26 -35.51 10.33
C ALA A 97 5.09 -33.97 10.27
N LYS A 98 5.35 -33.28 11.39
CA LYS A 98 5.27 -31.82 11.48
C LYS A 98 6.46 -31.16 10.76
N LYS A 99 6.38 -29.86 10.50
CA LYS A 99 7.49 -29.11 9.88
C LYS A 99 8.77 -29.17 10.72
N LEU A 100 9.81 -29.77 10.15
CA LEU A 100 11.12 -29.94 10.79
C LEU A 100 12.02 -28.74 10.50
N THR A 101 12.18 -27.85 11.47
CA THR A 101 12.88 -26.56 11.29
C THR A 101 14.27 -26.53 11.88
N SER A 102 14.56 -27.44 12.81
CA SER A 102 15.77 -27.42 13.64
C SER A 102 16.59 -28.69 13.45
N LEU A 103 17.90 -28.62 13.71
CA LEU A 103 18.83 -29.74 13.66
C LEU A 103 19.25 -30.14 15.07
N ARG A 104 19.38 -31.44 15.30
CA ARG A 104 20.09 -32.00 16.46
C ARG A 104 21.60 -32.00 16.21
N ALA A 105 22.37 -32.24 17.27
CA ALA A 105 23.83 -32.34 17.20
C ALA A 105 24.33 -33.47 16.29
N ASP A 106 23.54 -34.54 16.14
CA ASP A 106 23.82 -35.69 15.27
C ASP A 106 23.41 -35.48 13.80
N GLY A 107 22.98 -34.26 13.42
CA GLY A 107 22.61 -33.92 12.05
C GLY A 107 21.17 -34.25 11.62
N ARG A 108 20.37 -34.92 12.46
CA ARG A 108 18.96 -35.24 12.16
C ARG A 108 18.02 -34.07 12.47
N ARG A 109 16.95 -33.89 11.68
CA ARG A 109 15.98 -32.81 11.91
C ARG A 109 14.91 -33.14 12.92
N ILE A 110 14.51 -32.12 13.67
CA ILE A 110 13.40 -32.16 14.63
C ILE A 110 12.40 -31.05 14.39
N CYS A 111 11.17 -31.27 14.84
CA CYS A 111 10.10 -30.29 14.77
C CYS A 111 10.32 -29.15 15.77
N GLN A 112 9.75 -27.99 15.49
CA GLN A 112 9.90 -26.81 16.34
C GLN A 112 9.41 -27.04 17.79
N PRO A 113 8.31 -27.77 18.06
CA PRO A 113 7.92 -28.15 19.41
C PRO A 113 8.97 -28.97 20.17
N CYS A 114 9.58 -29.99 19.54
CA CYS A 114 10.65 -30.78 20.16
C CYS A 114 11.89 -29.92 20.42
N HIS A 115 12.29 -29.09 19.46
CA HIS A 115 13.38 -28.14 19.67
C HIS A 115 13.10 -27.18 20.84
N HIS A 116 11.87 -26.67 20.94
CA HIS A 116 11.45 -25.82 22.05
C HIS A 116 11.43 -26.57 23.38
N LYS A 117 10.94 -27.82 23.40
CA LYS A 117 10.92 -28.66 24.59
C LYS A 117 12.34 -28.91 25.10
N ASN A 118 13.28 -29.25 24.22
CA ASN A 118 14.68 -29.48 24.60
C ASN A 118 15.36 -28.20 25.12
N ARG A 119 15.01 -27.06 24.52
CA ARG A 119 15.51 -25.76 24.96
C ARG A 119 14.86 -25.27 26.26
N ALA A 120 13.60 -25.62 26.52
CA ALA A 120 12.89 -25.29 27.76
C ALA A 120 13.29 -26.23 28.89
N ALA A 121 13.57 -27.51 28.61
CA ALA A 121 14.04 -28.48 29.58
C ALA A 121 15.44 -28.15 30.14
N SER A 122 16.24 -27.37 29.40
CA SER A 122 17.56 -26.92 29.82
C SER A 122 17.55 -25.60 30.60
N LEU A 123 16.39 -24.95 30.77
CA LEU A 123 16.28 -23.59 31.32
C LEU A 123 15.00 -23.40 32.13
N SER A 124 15.12 -23.03 33.41
CA SER A 124 13.99 -22.69 34.28
C SER A 124 13.71 -21.18 34.27
N CYS A 125 12.43 -20.81 34.29
CA CYS A 125 12.01 -19.43 34.52
C CYS A 125 12.45 -19.00 35.94
N VAL A 126 13.14 -17.87 36.07
CA VAL A 126 13.58 -17.36 37.38
C VAL A 126 12.41 -17.09 38.33
N GLU A 127 11.27 -16.63 37.79
CA GLU A 127 10.13 -16.19 38.62
C GLU A 127 9.26 -17.35 39.10
N CYS A 128 8.98 -18.33 38.22
CA CYS A 128 8.05 -19.41 38.52
C CYS A 128 8.71 -20.78 38.61
N SER A 129 10.03 -20.87 38.43
CA SER A 129 10.86 -22.08 38.47
C SER A 129 10.47 -23.19 37.49
N ARG A 130 9.49 -22.95 36.62
CA ARG A 130 9.04 -23.93 35.63
C ARG A 130 10.00 -23.97 34.43
N PRO A 131 10.28 -25.17 33.86
CA PRO A 131 10.95 -25.28 32.57
C PRO A 131 10.16 -24.51 31.52
N ALA A 132 10.77 -23.47 30.94
CA ALA A 132 10.05 -22.57 30.06
C ALA A 132 10.94 -22.02 28.96
N ARG A 133 10.33 -21.71 27.82
CA ARG A 133 11.05 -21.01 26.75
C ARG A 133 11.44 -19.61 27.22
N ILE A 134 12.71 -19.24 27.02
CA ILE A 134 13.18 -17.87 27.23
C ILE A 134 12.35 -16.92 26.38
N TYR A 135 11.58 -16.06 27.03
CA TYR A 135 10.90 -14.94 26.38
C TYR A 135 11.80 -13.70 26.40
N ARG A 136 12.32 -13.37 27.58
CA ARG A 136 13.27 -12.27 27.83
C ARG A 136 14.34 -12.73 28.83
N ARG A 137 15.31 -11.87 29.11
CA ARG A 137 16.21 -12.04 30.26
C ARG A 137 16.06 -10.85 31.19
N THR A 138 16.16 -11.10 32.49
CA THR A 138 16.22 -10.05 33.53
C THR A 138 17.53 -9.26 33.42
N ARG A 139 17.68 -8.20 34.23
CA ARG A 139 18.93 -7.41 34.34
C ARG A 139 20.15 -8.30 34.62
N THR A 140 20.01 -9.24 35.55
CA THR A 140 21.00 -10.25 35.96
C THR A 140 21.24 -11.35 34.91
N GLY A 141 20.52 -11.34 33.79
CA GLY A 141 20.70 -12.29 32.70
C GLY A 141 19.92 -13.59 32.85
N GLU A 142 19.07 -13.73 33.86
CA GLU A 142 18.30 -14.96 34.10
C GLU A 142 17.16 -15.11 33.10
N ALA A 143 16.77 -16.35 32.82
CA ALA A 143 15.70 -16.65 31.87
C ALA A 143 14.32 -16.35 32.49
N ILE A 144 13.47 -15.60 31.80
CA ILE A 144 12.08 -15.37 32.24
C ILE A 144 11.10 -15.74 31.13
N CYS A 145 10.00 -16.41 31.52
CA CYS A 145 8.96 -16.85 30.60
C CYS A 145 8.05 -15.68 30.20
N ARG A 146 7.17 -15.91 29.21
CA ARG A 146 6.27 -14.86 28.72
C ARG A 146 5.26 -14.42 29.78
N ASP A 147 4.73 -15.36 30.56
CA ASP A 147 3.63 -15.10 31.49
C ASP A 147 4.11 -14.37 32.75
N CYS A 148 5.36 -14.63 33.16
CA CYS A 148 6.01 -13.94 34.27
C CYS A 148 6.66 -12.61 33.86
N TRP A 149 6.88 -12.36 32.57
CA TRP A 149 7.49 -11.11 32.14
C TRP A 149 6.58 -9.92 32.43
N ARG A 150 7.14 -8.93 33.12
CA ARG A 150 6.57 -7.60 33.29
C ARG A 150 7.54 -6.58 32.70
N LEU A 151 7.00 -5.61 31.96
CA LEU A 151 7.83 -4.53 31.47
C LEU A 151 8.20 -3.64 32.67
N PRO A 152 9.48 -3.25 32.84
CA PRO A 152 9.82 -2.28 33.87
C PRO A 152 9.08 -0.96 33.67
N ASP A 153 8.72 -0.30 34.76
CA ASP A 153 8.08 1.01 34.75
C ASP A 153 9.05 2.13 34.38
N GLY A 154 8.51 3.25 33.89
CA GLY A 154 9.27 4.45 33.54
C GLY A 154 9.56 4.63 32.05
N ASP A 155 9.97 5.85 31.67
CA ASP A 155 10.44 6.14 30.32
C ASP A 155 11.93 5.79 30.19
N PRO A 156 12.29 4.70 29.48
CA PRO A 156 13.68 4.30 29.37
C PRO A 156 14.54 5.32 28.61
N VAL A 157 13.95 6.20 27.78
CA VAL A 157 14.72 7.28 27.13
C VAL A 157 15.16 8.31 28.16
N ALA A 158 14.24 8.74 29.04
CA ALA A 158 14.54 9.64 30.14
C ALA A 158 15.57 9.02 31.11
N MET A 159 15.39 7.75 31.47
CA MET A 159 16.28 7.04 32.39
C MET A 159 17.69 6.87 31.82
N ILE A 160 17.83 6.50 30.54
CA ILE A 160 19.15 6.39 29.90
C ILE A 160 19.80 7.77 29.80
N SER A 161 19.02 8.82 29.50
CA SER A 161 19.54 10.18 29.45
C SER A 161 20.09 10.59 30.82
N ALA A 162 19.37 10.30 31.91
CA ALA A 162 19.83 10.55 33.27
C ALA A 162 21.10 9.76 33.63
N ALA A 163 21.17 8.48 33.26
CA ALA A 163 22.35 7.64 33.48
C ALA A 163 23.58 8.18 32.73
N VAL A 164 23.41 8.66 31.50
CA VAL A 164 24.48 9.30 30.72
C VAL A 164 24.91 10.63 31.34
N THR A 165 23.96 11.49 31.75
CA THR A 165 24.26 12.79 32.39
C THR A 165 24.96 12.63 33.73
N THR A 166 24.77 11.50 34.44
CA THR A 166 25.52 11.20 35.67
C THR A 166 27.02 11.05 35.40
N VAL A 167 27.40 10.52 34.24
CA VAL A 167 28.80 10.32 33.82
C VAL A 167 29.35 11.55 33.09
N ALA A 168 28.53 12.20 32.25
CA ALA A 168 28.87 13.42 31.53
C ALA A 168 28.08 14.61 32.11
N GLN A 169 28.53 15.11 33.27
CA GLN A 169 27.81 16.09 34.08
C GLN A 169 27.61 17.44 33.37
N ASP A 170 28.54 17.83 32.50
CA ASP A 170 28.49 19.08 31.73
C ASP A 170 27.75 18.97 30.39
N ALA A 171 27.13 17.81 30.11
CA ALA A 171 26.47 17.57 28.83
C ALA A 171 25.11 18.27 28.72
N ASP A 172 24.81 18.88 27.57
CA ASP A 172 23.48 19.38 27.24
C ASP A 172 22.44 18.24 27.31
N PRO A 173 21.45 18.30 28.24
CA PRO A 173 20.42 17.27 28.37
C PRO A 173 19.62 17.03 27.08
N MET A 174 19.45 18.05 26.23
CA MET A 174 18.76 17.88 24.94
C MET A 174 19.63 17.16 23.90
N ALA A 175 20.95 17.40 23.89
CA ALA A 175 21.89 16.66 23.06
C ALA A 175 21.93 15.17 23.44
N VAL A 176 21.99 14.88 24.74
CA VAL A 176 21.94 13.51 25.28
C VAL A 176 20.64 12.81 24.87
N ARG A 177 19.49 13.45 25.13
CA ARG A 177 18.18 12.87 24.78
C ARG A 177 18.04 12.55 23.29
N ARG A 178 18.45 13.47 22.40
CA ARG A 178 18.42 13.24 20.94
C ARG A 178 19.32 12.07 20.52
N ALA A 179 20.49 11.94 21.13
CA ALA A 179 21.39 10.81 20.87
C ALA A 179 20.75 9.47 21.28
N VAL A 180 20.08 9.42 22.45
CA VAL A 180 19.34 8.24 22.92
C VAL A 180 18.16 7.89 21.99
N GLU A 181 17.38 8.89 21.58
CA GLU A 181 16.26 8.70 20.65
C GLU A 181 16.71 8.19 19.27
N SER A 182 17.90 8.62 18.80
CA SER A 182 18.46 8.18 17.50
C SER A 182 18.79 6.68 17.43
N VAL A 183 18.98 6.03 18.59
CA VAL A 183 19.29 4.59 18.69
C VAL A 183 18.10 3.75 19.18
N ALA A 184 16.97 4.40 19.46
CA ALA A 184 15.75 3.74 19.93
C ALA A 184 15.16 2.82 18.85
N PRO A 185 14.89 1.53 19.17
CA PRO A 185 14.30 0.61 18.22
C PRO A 185 12.78 0.85 18.08
N VAL A 186 12.28 0.85 16.84
CA VAL A 186 10.84 0.94 16.56
C VAL A 186 10.12 -0.29 17.13
N GLY A 187 9.19 -0.06 18.06
CA GLY A 187 8.26 -1.08 18.56
C GLY A 187 8.84 -2.13 19.53
N ASN A 188 9.99 -1.90 20.16
CA ASN A 188 10.58 -2.88 21.10
C ASN A 188 11.25 -2.23 22.32
N VAL A 189 10.44 -1.79 23.28
CA VAL A 189 10.86 -1.05 24.50
C VAL A 189 11.84 -1.84 25.39
N TYR A 190 11.73 -3.17 25.45
CA TYR A 190 12.67 -4.02 26.20
C TYR A 190 14.15 -3.81 25.83
N LEU A 191 14.43 -3.54 24.55
CA LEU A 191 15.81 -3.32 24.10
C LEU A 191 16.39 -1.99 24.61
N MET A 192 15.54 -1.04 25.02
CA MET A 192 15.97 0.19 25.69
C MET A 192 16.28 -0.07 27.15
N PHE A 193 15.44 -0.82 27.88
CA PHE A 193 15.76 -1.24 29.24
C PHE A 193 17.04 -2.08 29.33
N ARG A 194 17.29 -2.95 28.34
CA ARG A 194 18.57 -3.67 28.25
C ARG A 194 19.78 -2.75 28.06
N LEU A 195 19.61 -1.66 27.31
CA LEU A 195 20.67 -0.68 27.11
C LEU A 195 20.89 0.14 28.39
N LEU A 196 19.79 0.53 29.06
CA LEU A 196 19.83 1.20 30.35
C LEU A 196 20.62 0.38 31.37
N TRP A 197 20.24 -0.88 31.57
CA TRP A 197 20.93 -1.77 32.50
C TRP A 197 22.41 -1.92 32.18
N GLU A 198 22.76 -2.07 30.89
CA GLU A 198 24.15 -2.16 30.46
C GLU A 198 24.97 -0.89 30.78
N ILE A 199 24.36 0.30 30.69
CA ILE A 199 25.01 1.57 31.03
C ILE A 199 25.13 1.75 32.55
N GLU A 200 24.07 1.42 33.29
CA GLU A 200 24.06 1.52 34.76
C GLU A 200 24.99 0.50 35.42
N ASP A 201 25.02 -0.75 34.93
CA ASP A 201 25.87 -1.83 35.45
C ASP A 201 27.33 -1.66 35.04
N THR A 202 27.61 -0.96 33.93
CA THR A 202 28.97 -0.75 33.42
C THR A 202 29.15 0.69 32.89
N PRO A 203 29.24 1.70 33.79
CA PRO A 203 29.42 3.09 33.38
C PRO A 203 30.72 3.34 32.59
N SER A 204 31.74 2.48 32.79
CA SER A 204 33.02 2.52 32.06
C SER A 204 32.88 2.37 30.55
N LEU A 205 31.73 1.86 30.07
CA LEU A 205 31.40 1.85 28.63
C LEU A 205 31.42 3.25 28.03
N LEU A 206 31.02 4.28 28.79
CA LEU A 206 31.00 5.67 28.34
C LEU A 206 32.38 6.35 28.42
N THR A 207 33.31 5.81 29.21
CA THR A 207 34.60 6.46 29.52
C THR A 207 35.81 5.78 28.91
N GLY A 208 35.66 4.65 28.21
CA GLY A 208 36.75 4.02 27.45
C GLY A 208 36.53 2.56 27.06
N GLU A 209 35.59 1.87 27.70
CA GLU A 209 35.37 0.43 27.47
C GLU A 209 34.26 0.13 26.47
N GLY A 210 33.77 1.11 25.71
CA GLY A 210 32.61 0.94 24.82
C GLY A 210 32.71 -0.19 23.79
N ALA A 211 33.90 -0.73 23.53
CA ALA A 211 34.11 -1.90 22.69
C ALA A 211 33.72 -3.24 23.36
N THR A 212 33.56 -3.33 24.69
CA THR A 212 33.09 -4.55 25.37
C THR A 212 31.57 -4.66 25.38
N GLY A 213 30.87 -3.53 25.20
CA GLY A 213 29.41 -3.45 25.24
C GLY A 213 28.68 -4.01 24.01
N SER A 214 27.36 -3.93 24.06
CA SER A 214 26.48 -4.32 22.98
C SER A 214 26.64 -3.41 21.76
N ALA A 215 26.24 -3.92 20.58
CA ALA A 215 26.22 -3.10 19.37
C ALA A 215 25.33 -1.85 19.52
N ARG A 216 24.38 -1.86 20.46
CA ARG A 216 23.53 -0.70 20.74
C ARG A 216 24.22 0.31 21.66
N ALA A 217 24.96 -0.15 22.68
CA ALA A 217 25.82 0.70 23.50
C ALA A 217 26.88 1.42 22.64
N ALA A 218 27.60 0.68 21.78
CA ALA A 218 28.58 1.27 20.88
C ALA A 218 27.99 2.34 19.93
N ARG A 219 26.75 2.12 19.45
CA ARG A 219 26.02 3.11 18.62
C ARG A 219 25.60 4.33 19.42
N LEU A 220 25.14 4.15 20.66
CA LEU A 220 24.78 5.26 21.54
C LEU A 220 26.00 6.13 21.82
N ILE A 221 27.14 5.53 22.22
CA ILE A 221 28.37 6.26 22.51
C ILE A 221 28.85 7.04 21.28
N THR A 222 28.75 6.44 20.09
CA THR A 222 29.06 7.13 18.82
C THR A 222 28.14 8.33 18.59
N ALA A 223 26.83 8.18 18.85
CA ALA A 223 25.86 9.27 18.72
C ALA A 223 26.09 10.40 19.74
N LEU A 224 26.43 10.04 20.98
CA LEU A 224 26.79 10.99 22.05
C LEU A 224 28.06 11.77 21.70
N THR A 225 29.12 11.07 21.25
CA THR A 225 30.37 11.72 20.81
C THR A 225 30.10 12.67 19.64
N GLY A 226 29.31 12.24 18.66
CA GLY A 226 28.92 13.08 17.51
C GLY A 226 28.06 14.29 17.90
N ALA A 227 27.39 14.24 19.05
CA ALA A 227 26.63 15.35 19.62
C ALA A 227 27.47 16.26 20.55
N GLY A 228 28.78 16.01 20.67
CA GLY A 228 29.68 16.80 21.51
C GLY A 228 29.61 16.48 23.01
N VAL A 229 28.97 15.38 23.40
CA VAL A 229 28.93 14.93 24.79
C VAL A 229 30.30 14.36 25.18
N ALA A 230 30.80 14.69 26.37
CA ALA A 230 32.10 14.27 26.89
C ALA A 230 32.15 12.77 27.26
N VAL A 231 32.10 11.90 26.25
CA VAL A 231 32.24 10.44 26.33
C VAL A 231 33.32 9.96 25.35
N THR A 232 33.89 8.78 25.60
CA THR A 232 34.97 8.22 24.77
C THR A 232 34.41 7.30 23.69
N ALA A 233 34.57 7.68 22.42
CA ALA A 233 34.12 6.86 21.30
C ALA A 233 34.81 5.48 21.27
N PRO A 234 34.08 4.38 21.06
CA PRO A 234 34.65 3.05 21.09
C PRO A 234 35.56 2.82 19.87
N ALA A 235 36.81 2.45 20.15
CA ALA A 235 37.78 2.02 19.15
C ALA A 235 37.57 0.56 18.74
N CYS A 236 37.86 0.24 17.48
CA CYS A 236 37.83 -1.14 17.00
C CYS A 236 38.91 -1.98 17.67
N HIS A 237 38.52 -3.10 18.31
CA HIS A 237 39.49 -4.00 18.97
C HIS A 237 40.67 -4.43 18.08
N GLY A 238 40.41 -4.68 16.80
CA GLY A 238 41.45 -5.17 15.88
C GLY A 238 42.30 -4.10 15.18
N CYS A 239 41.90 -2.82 15.15
CA CYS A 239 42.69 -1.78 14.46
C CYS A 239 42.82 -0.45 15.21
N GLY A 240 42.25 -0.30 16.40
CA GLY A 240 42.30 0.94 17.19
C GLY A 240 41.47 2.11 16.63
N GLU A 241 41.03 2.04 15.38
CA GLU A 241 40.26 3.10 14.73
C GLU A 241 38.82 3.21 15.26
N ILE A 242 38.34 4.45 15.47
CA ILE A 242 36.95 4.77 15.80
C ILE A 242 36.08 4.62 14.54
N ARG A 243 35.26 3.57 14.48
CA ARG A 243 34.41 3.21 13.32
C ARG A 243 33.14 2.48 13.79
N PRO A 244 32.13 2.25 12.92
CA PRO A 244 30.98 1.43 13.27
C PRO A 244 31.37 -0.01 13.66
N LEU A 245 31.13 -0.38 14.92
CA LEU A 245 31.51 -1.68 15.49
C LEU A 245 30.32 -2.65 15.58
N SER A 246 29.99 -3.30 14.47
CA SER A 246 28.85 -4.23 14.38
C SER A 246 29.22 -5.69 14.63
N TYR A 247 30.50 -6.02 14.69
CA TYR A 247 31.00 -7.41 14.75
C TYR A 247 31.71 -7.68 16.07
N VAL A 248 31.90 -8.95 16.41
CA VAL A 248 32.62 -9.39 17.61
C VAL A 248 33.86 -10.18 17.17
N LEU A 249 35.00 -9.85 17.76
CA LEU A 249 36.28 -10.53 17.64
C LEU A 249 36.86 -10.60 19.06
N ASP A 250 37.18 -11.80 19.53
CA ASP A 250 37.73 -12.04 20.88
C ASP A 250 36.89 -11.36 21.98
N ASP A 251 35.57 -11.59 21.91
CA ASP A 251 34.53 -11.02 22.79
C ASP A 251 34.45 -9.48 22.85
N ARG A 252 35.18 -8.79 21.97
CA ARG A 252 35.16 -7.33 21.84
C ARG A 252 34.63 -6.90 20.47
N ARG A 253 34.05 -5.70 20.44
CA ARG A 253 33.47 -5.10 19.24
C ARG A 253 34.58 -4.69 18.28
N CYS A 254 34.42 -5.09 17.02
CA CYS A 254 35.34 -4.73 15.95
C CYS A 254 34.60 -4.25 14.71
N CYS A 255 35.33 -3.54 13.86
CA CYS A 255 34.83 -3.11 12.57
C CYS A 255 34.73 -4.30 11.60
N LEU A 256 33.90 -4.15 10.57
CA LEU A 256 33.73 -5.16 9.51
C LEU A 256 35.05 -5.59 8.86
N THR A 257 36.01 -4.66 8.72
CA THR A 257 37.29 -4.94 8.07
C THR A 257 38.14 -5.89 8.91
N CYS A 258 38.30 -5.62 10.20
CA CYS A 258 39.03 -6.51 11.13
C CYS A 258 38.35 -7.87 11.23
N TYR A 259 37.03 -7.90 11.35
CA TYR A 259 36.26 -9.15 11.34
C TYR A 259 36.47 -9.96 10.04
N ARG A 260 36.49 -9.31 8.88
CA ARG A 260 36.79 -9.98 7.60
C ARG A 260 38.23 -10.47 7.53
N LYS A 261 39.17 -9.71 8.08
CA LYS A 261 40.59 -10.08 8.13
C LYS A 261 40.80 -11.32 8.99
N SER A 262 40.21 -11.38 10.19
CA SER A 262 40.28 -12.56 11.05
C SER A 262 39.60 -13.80 10.45
N ASN A 263 38.62 -13.61 9.57
CA ASN A 263 37.97 -14.68 8.79
C ASN A 263 38.60 -14.90 7.40
N SER A 264 39.88 -14.53 7.22
CA SER A 264 40.61 -14.80 5.98
C SER A 264 41.24 -16.20 6.01
N ALA A 265 41.25 -16.84 4.86
CA ALA A 265 41.92 -18.13 4.65
C ALA A 265 42.34 -18.22 3.17
N PRO A 266 43.26 -19.13 2.81
CA PRO A 266 43.58 -19.40 1.41
C PRO A 266 42.34 -19.86 0.66
N CYS A 267 41.96 -19.12 -0.40
CA CYS A 267 40.79 -19.44 -1.20
C CYS A 267 41.03 -20.68 -2.06
N GLY A 268 40.25 -21.75 -1.89
CA GLY A 268 40.43 -23.03 -2.58
C GLY A 268 40.26 -23.01 -4.11
N HIS A 269 39.90 -21.87 -4.70
CA HIS A 269 39.91 -21.68 -6.16
C HIS A 269 41.05 -20.82 -6.70
N CYS A 270 41.44 -19.74 -6.00
CA CYS A 270 42.50 -18.83 -6.51
C CYS A 270 43.80 -18.89 -5.70
N GLY A 271 43.86 -19.70 -4.65
CA GLY A 271 44.98 -19.84 -3.71
C GLY A 271 45.21 -18.62 -2.81
N LYS A 272 44.69 -17.43 -3.16
CA LYS A 272 44.97 -16.19 -2.46
C LYS A 272 44.30 -16.13 -1.09
N GLU A 273 45.04 -15.65 -0.11
CA GLU A 273 44.55 -15.36 1.23
C GLU A 273 43.59 -14.17 1.20
N ARG A 274 42.32 -14.44 1.49
CA ARG A 274 41.23 -13.47 1.40
C ARG A 274 40.15 -13.79 2.41
N ALA A 275 39.37 -12.77 2.77
CA ALA A 275 38.16 -12.96 3.56
C ALA A 275 37.22 -13.96 2.87
N ILE A 276 36.84 -15.02 3.61
CA ILE A 276 36.03 -16.10 3.07
C ILE A 276 34.57 -15.68 3.02
N ALA A 277 33.99 -15.77 1.83
CA ALA A 277 32.59 -15.39 1.59
C ALA A 277 31.63 -16.56 1.82
N THR A 278 32.08 -17.77 1.52
CA THR A 278 31.36 -19.02 1.78
C THR A 278 32.36 -20.16 1.81
N ARG A 279 31.97 -21.29 2.39
CA ARG A 279 32.65 -22.58 2.19
C ARG A 279 31.80 -23.44 1.26
N ARG A 280 32.45 -24.22 0.42
CA ARG A 280 31.83 -25.30 -0.34
C ARG A 280 31.40 -26.43 0.62
N PRO A 281 30.57 -27.37 0.16
CA PRO A 281 30.05 -28.46 0.98
C PRO A 281 31.15 -29.39 1.55
N ASP A 282 32.26 -29.52 0.83
CA ASP A 282 33.49 -30.21 1.23
C ASP A 282 34.34 -29.42 2.24
N GLY A 283 33.87 -28.25 2.70
CA GLY A 283 34.58 -27.36 3.61
C GLY A 283 35.52 -26.35 2.93
N THR A 284 35.72 -26.48 1.61
CA THR A 284 36.68 -25.67 0.85
C THR A 284 36.29 -24.19 0.86
N PRO A 285 37.15 -23.28 1.37
CA PRO A 285 36.82 -21.87 1.51
C PRO A 285 36.89 -21.11 0.17
N LEU A 286 35.90 -20.29 -0.14
CA LEU A 286 35.86 -19.46 -1.34
C LEU A 286 35.79 -17.97 -1.00
N CYS A 287 36.67 -17.19 -1.63
CA CYS A 287 36.60 -15.73 -1.57
C CYS A 287 35.42 -15.19 -2.42
N SER A 288 34.96 -13.98 -2.09
CA SER A 288 33.84 -13.33 -2.80
C SER A 288 34.07 -13.08 -4.31
N GLY A 289 35.33 -13.10 -4.76
CA GLY A 289 35.69 -12.97 -6.17
C GLY A 289 35.51 -14.28 -6.94
N CYS A 290 36.02 -15.39 -6.40
CA CYS A 290 35.90 -16.72 -7.00
C CYS A 290 34.46 -17.23 -6.92
N LEU A 291 33.77 -16.97 -5.81
CA LEU A 291 32.36 -17.33 -5.64
C LEU A 291 31.46 -16.81 -6.78
N ARG A 292 31.79 -15.68 -7.42
CA ARG A 292 30.98 -15.12 -8.53
C ARG A 292 31.11 -15.88 -9.84
N HIS A 293 32.16 -16.68 -9.98
CA HIS A 293 32.47 -17.44 -11.19
C HIS A 293 32.10 -18.91 -11.06
N GLU A 294 31.65 -19.35 -9.89
CA GLU A 294 31.08 -20.68 -9.72
C GLU A 294 29.92 -20.89 -10.70
N ALA A 295 29.79 -22.11 -11.20
CA ALA A 295 28.77 -22.51 -12.17
C ALA A 295 27.34 -22.22 -11.68
N ASP A 296 27.15 -22.08 -10.35
CA ASP A 296 25.88 -21.75 -9.75
C ASP A 296 25.49 -20.24 -9.86
N ARG A 297 26.45 -19.38 -10.23
CA ARG A 297 26.33 -17.91 -10.25
C ARG A 297 26.46 -17.27 -11.63
N VAL A 298 26.72 -18.06 -12.67
CA VAL A 298 26.70 -17.63 -14.09
C VAL A 298 25.37 -17.99 -14.75
N VAL A 299 24.89 -17.15 -15.65
CA VAL A 299 23.66 -17.36 -16.44
C VAL A 299 23.78 -16.70 -17.82
N THR A 300 22.94 -17.09 -18.76
CA THR A 300 22.79 -16.39 -20.05
C THR A 300 22.25 -14.99 -19.83
N CYS A 301 22.96 -13.98 -20.34
CA CYS A 301 22.59 -12.59 -20.18
C CYS A 301 21.46 -12.19 -21.13
N VAL A 302 20.30 -11.76 -20.61
CA VAL A 302 19.11 -11.42 -21.43
C VAL A 302 19.25 -10.21 -22.35
N LEU A 303 20.39 -9.51 -22.31
CA LEU A 303 20.70 -8.41 -23.23
C LEU A 303 21.73 -8.78 -24.31
N CYS A 304 22.59 -9.78 -24.08
CA CYS A 304 23.70 -10.07 -25.01
C CYS A 304 23.94 -11.56 -25.25
N ASP A 305 23.11 -12.42 -24.67
CA ASP A 305 23.06 -13.87 -24.83
C ASP A 305 24.34 -14.64 -24.51
N ARG A 306 25.32 -13.99 -23.86
CA ARG A 306 26.55 -14.64 -23.38
C ARG A 306 26.38 -15.17 -21.96
N VAL A 307 26.88 -16.39 -21.71
CA VAL A 307 26.98 -16.98 -20.36
C VAL A 307 28.04 -16.22 -19.56
N ARG A 308 27.61 -15.49 -18.52
CA ARG A 308 28.49 -14.66 -17.69
C ARG A 308 27.99 -14.57 -16.25
N PRO A 309 28.85 -14.19 -15.29
CA PRO A 309 28.42 -13.86 -13.94
C PRO A 309 27.31 -12.81 -13.92
N VAL A 310 26.26 -13.05 -13.13
CA VAL A 310 25.14 -12.12 -12.96
C VAL A 310 25.65 -10.78 -12.41
N GLY A 311 25.46 -9.71 -13.18
CA GLY A 311 25.75 -8.34 -12.77
C GLY A 311 24.56 -7.68 -12.07
N ARG A 312 23.36 -7.89 -12.61
CA ARG A 312 22.08 -7.41 -12.05
C ARG A 312 20.94 -8.31 -12.54
N ARG A 313 19.87 -8.47 -11.76
CA ARG A 313 18.62 -9.08 -12.23
C ARG A 313 17.57 -7.98 -12.46
N THR A 314 16.84 -8.07 -13.56
CA THR A 314 15.71 -7.21 -13.93
C THR A 314 14.45 -8.04 -14.04
N LYS A 315 13.30 -7.39 -14.23
CA LYS A 315 12.02 -8.09 -14.48
C LYS A 315 12.08 -8.97 -15.74
N ASP A 316 12.91 -8.58 -16.69
CA ASP A 316 13.13 -9.28 -17.97
C ASP A 316 14.22 -10.37 -17.91
N GLY A 317 14.82 -10.63 -16.74
CA GLY A 317 15.83 -11.67 -16.52
C GLY A 317 17.20 -11.14 -16.08
N ALA A 318 18.25 -11.96 -16.19
CA ALA A 318 19.57 -11.63 -15.64
C ALA A 318 20.47 -10.92 -16.65
N LEU A 319 21.07 -9.80 -16.24
CA LEU A 319 22.05 -9.04 -17.01
C LEU A 319 23.47 -9.34 -16.51
N CYS A 320 24.41 -9.56 -17.42
CA CYS A 320 25.82 -9.71 -17.06
C CYS A 320 26.41 -8.37 -16.57
N ARG A 321 27.52 -8.45 -15.84
CA ARG A 321 28.20 -7.25 -15.32
C ARG A 321 28.66 -6.29 -16.41
N ALA A 322 28.91 -6.72 -17.64
CA ALA A 322 29.28 -5.81 -18.75
C ALA A 322 28.07 -5.08 -19.36
N CYS A 323 26.90 -5.72 -19.35
CA CYS A 323 25.64 -5.09 -19.78
C CYS A 323 25.08 -4.16 -18.70
N PHE A 324 25.30 -4.50 -17.43
CA PHE A 324 24.87 -3.69 -16.30
C PHE A 324 25.89 -2.63 -15.87
N ARG A 325 27.19 -2.92 -15.92
CA ARG A 325 28.26 -1.94 -15.67
C ARG A 325 28.89 -1.50 -16.98
N PRO A 326 28.87 -0.19 -17.25
CA PRO A 326 29.10 0.38 -18.57
C PRO A 326 30.51 0.15 -19.14
N THR A 327 30.58 -0.19 -20.43
CA THR A 327 31.82 -0.29 -21.23
C THR A 327 32.27 1.08 -21.75
N LEU A 328 33.54 1.20 -22.14
CA LEU A 328 34.05 2.42 -22.75
C LEU A 328 33.53 2.56 -24.19
N ARG A 329 32.74 3.60 -24.44
CA ARG A 329 32.19 3.97 -25.76
C ARG A 329 32.18 5.48 -25.92
N THR A 330 32.06 5.96 -27.15
CA THR A 330 31.65 7.33 -27.44
C THR A 330 30.21 7.52 -26.99
N CYS A 331 29.97 8.54 -26.16
CA CYS A 331 28.64 8.83 -25.67
C CYS A 331 27.78 9.41 -26.80
N SER A 332 26.68 8.77 -27.15
CA SER A 332 25.72 9.27 -28.14
C SER A 332 25.03 10.57 -27.69
N PHE A 333 25.13 10.93 -26.41
CA PHE A 333 24.51 12.13 -25.85
C PHE A 333 25.40 13.38 -25.88
N CYS A 334 26.68 13.23 -25.55
CA CYS A 334 27.62 14.37 -25.51
C CYS A 334 28.72 14.30 -26.58
N GLY A 335 28.74 13.26 -27.40
CA GLY A 335 29.80 13.01 -28.39
C GLY A 335 31.16 12.67 -27.79
N LYS A 336 31.35 12.80 -26.47
CA LYS A 336 32.65 12.55 -25.81
C LYS A 336 32.89 11.05 -25.61
N GLY A 337 34.10 10.59 -25.93
CA GLY A 337 34.52 9.19 -25.83
C GLY A 337 36.04 9.04 -25.89
N PRO A 338 36.59 7.93 -25.40
CA PRO A 338 35.91 6.81 -24.73
C PRO A 338 35.47 7.13 -23.29
N ARG A 339 34.21 6.86 -22.94
CA ARG A 339 33.62 7.06 -21.61
C ARG A 339 32.84 5.82 -21.17
N ARG A 340 32.71 5.60 -19.86
CA ARG A 340 31.85 4.54 -19.30
C ARG A 340 30.39 4.83 -19.67
N CYS A 341 29.89 4.17 -20.71
CA CYS A 341 28.56 4.35 -21.25
C CYS A 341 27.60 3.19 -20.93
N TYR A 342 26.46 3.50 -20.31
CA TYR A 342 25.34 2.60 -20.15
C TYR A 342 24.67 2.37 -21.51
N ARG A 343 23.94 1.25 -21.65
CA ARG A 343 23.22 0.89 -22.89
C ARG A 343 24.13 0.78 -24.13
N ALA A 344 25.42 0.50 -23.94
CA ALA A 344 26.38 0.37 -25.04
C ALA A 344 26.04 -0.70 -26.09
N ALA A 345 25.25 -1.70 -25.71
CA ALA A 345 24.78 -2.76 -26.61
C ALA A 345 23.52 -2.38 -27.42
N THR A 346 22.86 -1.25 -27.14
CA THR A 346 21.60 -0.85 -27.79
C THR A 346 21.79 0.20 -28.89
N GLY A 347 23.03 0.43 -29.35
CA GLY A 347 23.35 1.48 -30.32
C GLY A 347 23.27 2.93 -29.79
N MET A 348 22.82 3.14 -28.54
CA MET A 348 22.70 4.47 -27.90
C MET A 348 23.50 4.54 -26.58
N PRO A 349 24.84 4.43 -26.63
CA PRO A 349 25.71 4.47 -25.45
C PRO A 349 25.64 5.82 -24.72
N ARG A 350 25.33 5.82 -23.42
CA ARG A 350 25.23 7.07 -22.63
C ARG A 350 26.17 7.08 -21.42
N CYS A 351 27.06 8.07 -21.32
CA CYS A 351 28.03 8.13 -20.23
C CYS A 351 27.38 8.40 -18.86
N ASP A 352 28.05 8.01 -17.77
CA ASP A 352 27.56 8.19 -16.39
C ASP A 352 27.26 9.66 -16.07
N THR A 353 28.16 10.58 -16.45
CA THR A 353 27.96 12.03 -16.26
C THR A 353 26.71 12.53 -16.98
N CYS A 354 26.54 12.19 -18.26
CA CYS A 354 25.35 12.57 -18.99
C CYS A 354 24.10 11.91 -18.41
N SER A 355 24.17 10.67 -17.91
CA SER A 355 23.05 9.97 -17.29
C SER A 355 22.61 10.58 -15.95
N ARG A 356 23.48 11.34 -15.27
CA ARG A 356 23.20 11.98 -13.97
C ARG A 356 23.14 13.51 -14.03
N ALA A 357 23.33 14.12 -15.20
CA ALA A 357 23.28 15.57 -15.33
C ALA A 357 21.82 16.05 -15.31
N ARG A 358 21.51 16.96 -14.39
CA ARG A 358 20.28 17.76 -14.43
C ARG A 358 20.52 18.98 -15.32
N ARG A 359 19.56 19.24 -16.20
CA ARG A 359 19.55 20.37 -17.13
C ARG A 359 18.13 20.90 -17.22
N THR A 360 18.01 22.18 -17.56
CA THR A 360 16.72 22.80 -17.86
C THR A 360 16.14 22.12 -19.07
N CYS A 361 14.98 21.49 -18.90
CA CYS A 361 14.30 20.79 -19.97
C CYS A 361 13.60 21.80 -20.88
N ILE A 362 13.93 21.83 -22.16
CA ILE A 362 13.31 22.75 -23.13
C ILE A 362 11.80 22.51 -23.27
N GLY A 363 11.32 21.30 -22.97
CA GLY A 363 9.90 20.97 -23.06
C GLY A 363 9.07 21.28 -21.82
N CYS A 364 9.66 21.53 -20.64
CA CYS A 364 8.88 21.82 -19.43
C CYS A 364 9.49 22.89 -18.51
N GLY A 365 10.62 23.49 -18.88
CA GLY A 365 11.34 24.51 -18.11
C GLY A 365 11.98 24.02 -16.81
N LYS A 366 11.73 22.77 -16.40
CA LYS A 366 12.20 22.26 -15.09
C LYS A 366 13.58 21.62 -15.20
N ASP A 367 14.41 21.83 -14.18
CA ASP A 367 15.71 21.17 -14.04
C ASP A 367 15.56 19.70 -13.67
N LYS A 368 15.73 18.83 -14.67
CA LYS A 368 15.53 17.38 -14.58
C LYS A 368 16.70 16.64 -15.20
N TYR A 369 16.85 15.36 -14.89
CA TYR A 369 17.79 14.51 -15.60
C TYR A 369 17.45 14.53 -17.09
N ALA A 370 18.43 14.84 -17.92
CA ALA A 370 18.22 14.76 -19.36
C ALA A 370 17.87 13.30 -19.74
N ALA A 371 17.03 13.10 -20.74
CA ALA A 371 16.76 11.81 -21.34
C ALA A 371 17.29 11.78 -22.78
N ALA A 372 17.09 12.89 -23.50
CA ALA A 372 17.59 13.09 -24.86
C ALA A 372 18.11 14.52 -25.07
N ARG A 373 18.93 14.70 -26.11
CA ARG A 373 19.36 15.99 -26.65
C ARG A 373 18.88 16.06 -28.08
N THR A 374 18.07 17.06 -28.39
CA THR A 374 17.65 17.43 -29.74
C THR A 374 18.50 18.62 -30.21
N GLU A 375 18.29 19.05 -31.45
CA GLU A 375 18.89 20.28 -31.99
C GLU A 375 18.53 21.49 -31.13
N ASP A 376 17.26 21.56 -30.68
CA ASP A 376 16.74 22.64 -29.83
C ASP A 376 17.20 22.59 -28.36
N GLY A 377 17.83 21.49 -27.91
CA GLY A 377 18.34 21.35 -26.55
C GLY A 377 17.92 20.09 -25.79
N HIS A 378 17.84 20.18 -24.46
CA HIS A 378 17.72 18.99 -23.59
C HIS A 378 16.26 18.68 -23.24
N LEU A 379 15.87 17.41 -23.35
CA LEU A 379 14.54 16.94 -22.93
C LEU A 379 14.65 16.00 -21.74
N CYS A 380 13.83 16.20 -20.71
CA CYS A 380 13.66 15.25 -19.61
C CYS A 380 12.88 14.01 -20.06
N GLU A 381 12.91 12.93 -19.28
CA GLU A 381 12.22 11.66 -19.60
C GLU A 381 10.75 11.88 -20.00
N THR A 382 10.00 12.66 -19.25
CA THR A 382 8.58 12.92 -19.52
C THR A 382 8.34 13.71 -20.80
N CYS A 383 9.21 14.66 -21.12
CA CYS A 383 9.11 15.46 -22.35
C CYS A 383 9.63 14.68 -23.56
N TRP A 384 10.68 13.88 -23.39
CA TRP A 384 11.19 12.99 -24.42
C TRP A 384 10.11 12.01 -24.87
N GLN A 385 9.42 11.36 -23.92
CA GLN A 385 8.30 10.44 -24.21
C GLN A 385 7.12 11.05 -24.99
N LYS A 386 7.05 12.39 -25.07
CA LYS A 386 5.99 13.13 -25.80
C LYS A 386 6.52 13.77 -27.08
N ASN A 387 7.83 13.75 -27.30
CA ASN A 387 8.44 14.40 -28.45
C ASN A 387 8.36 13.48 -29.68
N PRO A 388 7.87 13.95 -30.84
CA PRO A 388 7.73 13.13 -32.04
C PRO A 388 9.03 12.44 -32.50
N ILE A 389 10.20 13.03 -32.28
CA ILE A 389 11.51 12.44 -32.64
C ILE A 389 11.77 11.13 -31.87
N SER A 390 11.13 10.95 -30.72
CA SER A 390 11.24 9.72 -29.93
C SER A 390 10.35 8.59 -30.44
N PHE A 391 9.41 8.88 -31.35
CA PHE A 391 8.43 7.92 -31.81
C PHE A 391 9.02 7.00 -32.86
N ASN A 392 8.67 5.72 -32.78
CA ASN A 392 9.13 4.70 -33.70
C ASN A 392 7.95 3.80 -34.07
N PRO A 393 7.94 3.21 -35.27
CA PRO A 393 6.89 2.27 -35.66
C PRO A 393 6.96 1.01 -34.79
N CYS A 394 5.82 0.59 -34.25
CA CYS A 394 5.70 -0.66 -33.53
C CYS A 394 5.97 -1.84 -34.46
N ARG A 395 6.86 -2.75 -34.06
CA ARG A 395 7.18 -3.96 -34.83
C ARG A 395 6.03 -4.96 -34.98
N LEU A 396 4.95 -4.80 -34.21
CA LEU A 396 3.78 -5.68 -34.27
C LEU A 396 2.60 -5.04 -35.02
N CYS A 397 2.19 -3.84 -34.61
CA CYS A 397 0.99 -3.18 -35.17
C CYS A 397 1.29 -2.00 -36.09
N GLY A 398 2.56 -1.66 -36.31
CA GLY A 398 2.97 -0.53 -37.16
C GLY A 398 2.71 0.87 -36.58
N THR A 399 1.91 1.02 -35.51
CA THR A 399 1.61 2.32 -34.90
C THR A 399 2.87 3.07 -34.49
N VAL A 400 2.96 4.34 -34.90
CA VAL A 400 4.09 5.23 -34.59
C VAL A 400 3.82 5.94 -33.27
N GLU A 401 4.52 5.55 -32.22
CA GLU A 401 4.46 6.20 -30.90
C GLU A 401 5.78 6.02 -30.13
N TYR A 402 5.85 6.59 -28.93
CA TYR A 402 6.91 6.25 -27.99
C TYR A 402 6.75 4.79 -27.53
N LEU A 403 7.65 3.92 -27.99
CA LEU A 403 7.59 2.49 -27.74
C LEU A 403 7.92 2.15 -26.27
N HIS A 404 7.24 1.15 -25.73
CA HIS A 404 7.42 0.72 -24.34
C HIS A 404 8.71 -0.09 -24.17
N SER A 405 8.82 -1.21 -24.88
CA SER A 405 9.93 -2.16 -24.74
C SER A 405 10.12 -2.98 -26.01
N TYR A 406 11.37 -3.27 -26.37
CA TYR A 406 11.76 -4.17 -27.47
C TYR A 406 11.11 -3.84 -28.83
N GLY A 407 10.90 -2.55 -29.11
CA GLY A 407 10.30 -2.11 -30.37
C GLY A 407 8.78 -2.31 -30.45
N ARG A 408 8.08 -2.48 -29.31
CA ARG A 408 6.62 -2.66 -29.25
C ARG A 408 5.94 -1.49 -28.54
N CYS A 409 4.76 -1.11 -29.04
CA CYS A 409 3.90 -0.08 -28.47
C CYS A 409 3.30 -0.54 -27.12
N HIS A 410 2.80 0.39 -26.32
CA HIS A 410 2.21 0.07 -25.00
C HIS A 410 0.98 -0.83 -25.15
N SER A 411 0.18 -0.62 -26.20
CA SER A 411 -1.04 -1.39 -26.45
C SER A 411 -0.75 -2.85 -26.74
N CYS A 412 0.20 -3.16 -27.65
CA CYS A 412 0.57 -4.55 -27.97
C CYS A 412 1.22 -5.27 -26.78
N VAL A 413 2.07 -4.58 -26.01
CA VAL A 413 2.66 -5.19 -24.80
C VAL A 413 1.57 -5.52 -23.79
N ARG A 414 0.59 -4.64 -23.61
CA ARG A 414 -0.54 -4.89 -22.71
C ARG A 414 -1.41 -6.03 -23.19
N ASP A 415 -1.81 -6.04 -24.46
CA ASP A 415 -2.63 -7.11 -25.04
C ASP A 415 -2.01 -8.48 -24.79
N GLN A 416 -0.72 -8.60 -25.09
CA GLN A 416 0.03 -9.83 -24.81
C GLN A 416 0.02 -10.19 -23.31
N GLN A 417 0.25 -9.23 -22.41
CA GLN A 417 0.26 -9.50 -20.96
C GLN A 417 -1.11 -9.88 -20.41
N VAL A 418 -2.18 -9.26 -20.89
CA VAL A 418 -3.56 -9.59 -20.50
C VAL A 418 -3.89 -11.00 -20.96
N ARG A 419 -3.60 -11.32 -22.23
CA ARG A 419 -3.82 -12.66 -22.78
C ARG A 419 -3.06 -13.71 -21.99
N GLN A 420 -1.77 -13.49 -21.71
CA GLN A 420 -0.96 -14.39 -20.88
C GLN A 420 -1.53 -14.56 -19.47
N ALA A 421 -2.03 -13.50 -18.85
CA ALA A 421 -2.59 -13.58 -17.49
C ALA A 421 -3.93 -14.33 -17.45
N LEU A 422 -4.74 -14.24 -18.51
CA LEU A 422 -6.04 -14.89 -18.62
C LEU A 422 -5.98 -16.31 -19.21
N SER A 423 -4.81 -16.76 -19.65
CA SER A 423 -4.59 -18.09 -20.22
C SER A 423 -4.02 -19.08 -19.19
N ARG A 424 -4.31 -20.36 -19.42
CA ARG A 424 -3.63 -21.53 -18.82
C ARG A 424 -3.20 -22.44 -19.96
N ASP A 425 -1.95 -22.90 -19.94
CA ASP A 425 -1.33 -23.66 -21.04
C ASP A 425 -1.39 -22.98 -22.41
N GLY A 426 -1.45 -21.66 -22.42
CA GLY A 426 -1.60 -20.85 -23.65
C GLY A 426 -3.04 -20.77 -24.18
N ILE A 427 -4.02 -21.38 -23.53
CA ILE A 427 -5.44 -21.37 -23.92
C ILE A 427 -6.22 -20.39 -23.02
N MET A 428 -6.97 -19.47 -23.65
CA MET A 428 -7.89 -18.57 -22.95
C MET A 428 -9.32 -19.10 -23.08
N ARG A 429 -10.03 -19.26 -21.95
CA ARG A 429 -11.42 -19.76 -21.96
C ARG A 429 -12.35 -18.76 -22.65
N PRO A 430 -13.33 -19.21 -23.47
CA PRO A 430 -14.23 -18.31 -24.21
C PRO A 430 -14.96 -17.29 -23.32
N GLY A 431 -15.38 -17.69 -22.11
CA GLY A 431 -16.03 -16.79 -21.14
C GLY A 431 -15.18 -15.62 -20.64
N LEU A 432 -13.87 -15.61 -20.91
CA LEU A 432 -12.94 -14.53 -20.54
C LEU A 432 -12.66 -13.57 -21.69
N GLN A 433 -13.13 -13.83 -22.91
CA GLN A 433 -12.94 -12.94 -24.06
C GLN A 433 -13.51 -11.52 -23.78
N PRO A 434 -14.72 -11.35 -23.21
CA PRO A 434 -15.21 -10.01 -22.86
C PRO A 434 -14.35 -9.30 -21.82
N VAL A 435 -13.76 -10.04 -20.87
CA VAL A 435 -12.85 -9.48 -19.86
C VAL A 435 -11.54 -9.02 -20.48
N HIS A 436 -10.98 -9.83 -21.39
CA HIS A 436 -9.81 -9.49 -22.18
C HIS A 436 -10.03 -8.17 -22.93
N ASP A 437 -11.12 -8.07 -23.67
CA ASP A 437 -11.42 -6.94 -24.54
C ASP A 437 -11.52 -5.63 -23.74
N VAL A 438 -12.17 -5.67 -22.57
CA VAL A 438 -12.25 -4.53 -21.65
C VAL A 438 -10.88 -4.08 -21.13
N LEU A 439 -9.98 -5.01 -20.84
CA LEU A 439 -8.65 -4.69 -20.30
C LEU A 439 -7.70 -4.10 -21.35
N VAL A 440 -7.92 -4.43 -22.63
CA VAL A 440 -7.11 -3.93 -23.75
C VAL A 440 -7.67 -2.64 -24.38
N VAL A 441 -8.82 -2.14 -23.91
CA VAL A 441 -9.39 -0.87 -24.38
C VAL A 441 -8.75 0.35 -23.71
N GLY A 442 -8.27 1.29 -24.54
CA GLY A 442 -7.72 2.61 -24.19
C GLY A 442 -6.58 2.64 -23.16
N GLY A 443 -5.99 3.79 -22.86
CA GLY A 443 -5.19 3.97 -21.63
C GLY A 443 -4.02 2.97 -21.39
N ALA A 444 -3.32 2.52 -22.44
CA ALA A 444 -2.37 1.40 -22.35
C ALA A 444 -1.29 1.52 -21.26
N LYS A 445 -0.74 2.72 -21.04
CA LYS A 445 0.24 2.99 -19.97
C LYS A 445 -0.34 2.75 -18.58
N ALA A 446 -1.56 3.25 -18.34
CA ALA A 446 -2.23 3.08 -17.05
C ALA A 446 -2.61 1.61 -16.84
N GLY A 447 -3.12 0.95 -17.88
CA GLY A 447 -3.46 -0.48 -17.86
C GLY A 447 -2.26 -1.37 -17.51
N LEU A 448 -1.10 -1.13 -18.11
CA LEU A 448 0.15 -1.82 -17.75
C LEU A 448 0.53 -1.62 -16.28
N SER A 449 0.42 -0.39 -15.77
CA SER A 449 0.68 -0.12 -14.34
C SER A 449 -0.30 -0.83 -13.41
N TRP A 450 -1.54 -1.05 -13.85
CA TRP A 450 -2.52 -1.84 -13.09
C TRP A 450 -2.15 -3.34 -13.06
N LEU A 451 -1.73 -3.91 -14.19
CA LEU A 451 -1.29 -5.32 -14.30
C LEU A 451 -0.05 -5.64 -13.43
N GLU A 452 0.79 -4.65 -13.15
CA GLU A 452 1.93 -4.80 -12.24
C GLU A 452 1.51 -4.88 -10.75
N ARG A 453 0.26 -4.57 -10.38
CA ARG A 453 -0.21 -4.62 -8.99
C ARG A 453 -0.47 -6.07 -8.54
N PRO A 454 0.00 -6.47 -7.34
CA PRO A 454 -0.27 -7.81 -6.81
C PRO A 454 -1.76 -8.18 -6.78
N SER A 455 -2.61 -7.24 -6.36
CA SER A 455 -4.07 -7.46 -6.30
C SER A 455 -4.72 -7.65 -7.67
N ALA A 456 -4.19 -7.02 -8.73
CA ALA A 456 -4.69 -7.23 -10.09
C ALA A 456 -4.34 -8.62 -10.58
N ARG A 457 -3.10 -9.08 -10.32
CA ARG A 457 -2.65 -10.44 -10.67
C ARG A 457 -3.49 -11.50 -9.97
N THR A 458 -3.73 -11.37 -8.66
CA THR A 458 -4.60 -12.30 -7.93
C THR A 458 -6.00 -12.41 -8.53
N ILE A 459 -6.58 -11.30 -9.02
CA ILE A 459 -7.89 -11.31 -9.67
C ILE A 459 -7.82 -12.05 -11.01
N LEU A 460 -6.83 -11.72 -11.85
CA LEU A 460 -6.66 -12.35 -13.16
C LEU A 460 -6.35 -13.84 -13.04
N ASP A 461 -5.55 -14.23 -12.04
CA ASP A 461 -5.26 -15.62 -11.74
C ASP A 461 -6.53 -16.37 -11.32
N ALA A 462 -7.33 -15.81 -10.40
CA ALA A 462 -8.59 -16.43 -10.00
C ALA A 462 -9.59 -16.56 -11.17
N LEU A 463 -9.64 -15.57 -12.06
CA LEU A 463 -10.44 -15.61 -13.28
C LEU A 463 -9.92 -16.62 -14.30
N ALA A 464 -8.61 -16.82 -14.40
CA ALA A 464 -7.98 -17.77 -15.32
C ALA A 464 -8.06 -19.22 -14.80
N ASP A 465 -7.95 -19.42 -13.48
CA ASP A 465 -8.12 -20.73 -12.82
C ASP A 465 -9.60 -21.14 -12.78
N GLY A 466 -10.52 -20.18 -12.69
CA GLY A 466 -11.97 -20.42 -12.66
C GLY A 466 -12.51 -20.58 -11.25
N THR A 467 -11.67 -20.29 -10.25
CA THR A 467 -12.09 -20.11 -8.86
C THR A 467 -12.95 -18.85 -8.70
N CYS A 468 -12.85 -17.90 -9.64
CA CYS A 468 -13.74 -16.75 -9.77
C CYS A 468 -14.39 -16.74 -11.15
N LEU A 469 -15.72 -16.68 -11.20
CA LEU A 469 -16.45 -16.40 -12.44
C LEU A 469 -16.47 -14.89 -12.71
N PRO A 470 -16.53 -14.45 -13.98
CA PRO A 470 -16.66 -13.04 -14.34
C PRO A 470 -18.10 -12.54 -14.13
N THR A 471 -18.64 -12.73 -12.93
CA THR A 471 -19.96 -12.27 -12.49
C THR A 471 -19.82 -11.34 -11.29
N HIS A 472 -20.91 -10.65 -10.93
CA HIS A 472 -20.94 -9.81 -9.74
C HIS A 472 -20.62 -10.61 -8.47
N GLU A 473 -21.26 -11.77 -8.33
CA GLU A 473 -21.10 -12.71 -7.23
C GLU A 473 -19.70 -13.29 -7.19
N GLY A 474 -19.15 -13.70 -8.34
CA GLY A 474 -17.78 -14.22 -8.44
C GLY A 474 -16.76 -13.18 -7.95
N LEU A 475 -16.89 -11.94 -8.43
CA LEU A 475 -16.01 -10.85 -8.00
C LEU A 475 -16.20 -10.48 -6.51
N ASP A 476 -17.37 -10.71 -5.93
CA ASP A 476 -17.64 -10.47 -4.50
C ASP A 476 -16.95 -11.49 -3.58
N THR A 477 -16.59 -12.68 -4.09
CA THR A 477 -15.80 -13.67 -3.33
C THR A 477 -14.35 -13.22 -3.10
N LEU A 478 -13.86 -12.29 -3.92
CA LEU A 478 -12.51 -11.75 -3.81
C LEU A 478 -12.45 -10.69 -2.70
N LEU A 479 -11.34 -10.64 -1.96
CA LEU A 479 -11.15 -9.65 -0.89
C LEU A 479 -11.45 -8.24 -1.40
N PRO A 480 -12.36 -7.48 -0.74
CA PRO A 480 -12.74 -6.14 -1.17
C PRO A 480 -11.51 -5.25 -1.31
N ASN A 481 -11.18 -4.88 -2.54
CA ASN A 481 -10.05 -4.03 -2.81
C ASN A 481 -10.31 -3.15 -4.03
N LYS A 482 -9.48 -2.12 -4.18
CA LYS A 482 -9.65 -1.14 -5.27
C LYS A 482 -9.56 -1.79 -6.65
N SER A 483 -8.73 -2.81 -6.85
CA SER A 483 -8.58 -3.48 -8.15
C SER A 483 -9.85 -4.21 -8.57
N VAL A 484 -10.57 -4.86 -7.64
CA VAL A 484 -11.89 -5.47 -7.91
C VAL A 484 -12.89 -4.40 -8.33
N ALA A 485 -12.95 -3.28 -7.60
CA ALA A 485 -13.83 -2.17 -7.94
C ALA A 485 -13.52 -1.56 -9.32
N PHE A 486 -12.24 -1.39 -9.67
CA PHE A 486 -11.84 -0.92 -11.01
C PHE A 486 -12.27 -1.89 -12.10
N LEU A 487 -12.02 -3.20 -11.91
CA LEU A 487 -12.38 -4.22 -12.89
C LEU A 487 -13.90 -4.27 -13.08
N ARG A 488 -14.66 -4.34 -11.98
CA ARG A 488 -16.13 -4.37 -12.03
C ARG A 488 -16.69 -3.14 -12.71
N ALA A 489 -16.21 -1.94 -12.38
CA ALA A 489 -16.66 -0.72 -13.04
C ALA A 489 -16.38 -0.72 -14.55
N ALA A 490 -15.23 -1.26 -14.97
CA ALA A 490 -14.88 -1.41 -16.38
C ALA A 490 -15.80 -2.42 -17.09
N LEU A 491 -16.08 -3.57 -16.46
CA LEU A 491 -16.99 -4.59 -17.00
C LEU A 491 -18.44 -4.10 -17.09
N VAL A 492 -18.91 -3.34 -16.10
CA VAL A 492 -20.25 -2.73 -16.13
C VAL A 492 -20.34 -1.66 -17.22
N THR A 493 -19.30 -0.82 -17.37
CA THR A 493 -19.31 0.22 -18.40
C THR A 493 -19.28 -0.37 -19.81
N ALA A 494 -18.62 -1.52 -19.98
CA ALA A 494 -18.59 -2.25 -21.25
C ALA A 494 -19.77 -3.22 -21.43
N GLU A 495 -20.79 -3.14 -20.56
CA GLU A 495 -22.02 -3.95 -20.61
C GLU A 495 -21.79 -5.48 -20.51
N VAL A 496 -20.61 -5.90 -20.06
CA VAL A 496 -20.30 -7.31 -19.74
C VAL A 496 -21.01 -7.72 -18.44
N LEU A 497 -21.17 -6.79 -17.51
CA LEU A 497 -21.94 -6.96 -16.28
C LEU A 497 -23.11 -5.97 -16.23
N PRO A 498 -24.28 -6.37 -15.71
CA PRO A 498 -25.40 -5.45 -15.53
C PRO A 498 -25.05 -4.36 -14.52
N ALA A 499 -25.66 -3.19 -14.65
CA ALA A 499 -25.49 -2.12 -13.67
C ALA A 499 -25.97 -2.56 -12.28
N ARG A 500 -25.13 -2.35 -11.25
CA ARG A 500 -25.41 -2.68 -9.85
C ARG A 500 -25.01 -1.53 -8.94
N ASP A 501 -25.83 -1.22 -7.94
CA ASP A 501 -25.48 -0.24 -6.92
C ASP A 501 -24.50 -0.85 -5.90
N GLU A 502 -23.21 -0.77 -6.20
CA GLU A 502 -22.13 -1.28 -5.34
C GLU A 502 -22.16 -0.71 -3.92
N ARG A 503 -22.66 0.53 -3.73
CA ARG A 503 -22.74 1.12 -2.38
C ARG A 503 -23.86 0.49 -1.57
N PHE A 504 -24.99 0.22 -2.20
CA PHE A 504 -26.10 -0.47 -1.56
C PHE A 504 -25.72 -1.92 -1.23
N THR A 505 -25.14 -2.66 -2.17
CA THR A 505 -24.67 -4.04 -1.94
C THR A 505 -23.63 -4.11 -0.82
N ALA A 506 -22.63 -3.21 -0.82
CA ALA A 506 -21.63 -3.15 0.25
C ALA A 506 -22.24 -2.76 1.61
N LEU A 507 -23.34 -2.01 1.62
CA LEU A 507 -24.08 -1.71 2.85
C LEU A 507 -24.85 -2.93 3.35
N GLU A 508 -25.50 -3.69 2.47
CA GLU A 508 -26.20 -4.94 2.81
C GLU A 508 -25.24 -5.97 3.40
N GLN A 509 -24.11 -6.22 2.75
CA GLN A 509 -23.05 -7.12 3.26
C GLN A 509 -22.53 -6.66 4.62
N TRP A 510 -22.27 -5.35 4.78
CA TRP A 510 -21.81 -4.81 6.05
C TRP A 510 -22.85 -4.99 7.17
N ILE A 511 -24.15 -4.81 6.89
CA ILE A 511 -25.22 -5.01 7.89
C ILE A 511 -25.23 -6.48 8.33
N ILE A 512 -25.12 -7.42 7.41
CA ILE A 512 -25.05 -8.85 7.72
C ILE A 512 -23.91 -9.12 8.71
N SER A 513 -22.68 -8.75 8.35
CA SER A 513 -21.51 -8.95 9.21
C SER A 513 -21.60 -8.20 10.55
N ALA A 514 -22.15 -6.98 10.56
CA ALA A 514 -22.31 -6.20 11.78
C ALA A 514 -23.35 -6.83 12.74
N THR A 515 -24.42 -7.42 12.20
CA THR A 515 -25.42 -8.13 13.01
C THR A 515 -24.88 -9.46 13.53
N GLU A 516 -24.12 -10.21 12.73
CA GLU A 516 -23.52 -11.49 13.14
C GLU A 516 -22.52 -11.33 14.29
N ALA A 517 -21.86 -10.18 14.39
CA ALA A 517 -20.93 -9.85 15.47
C ALA A 517 -21.62 -9.62 16.84
N VAL A 518 -22.95 -9.50 16.90
CA VAL A 518 -23.70 -9.36 18.16
C VAL A 518 -23.77 -10.72 18.86
N PRO A 519 -23.25 -10.87 20.10
CA PRO A 519 -23.19 -12.18 20.78
C PRO A 519 -24.56 -12.77 21.16
N ASP A 520 -25.44 -11.94 21.71
CA ASP A 520 -26.78 -12.36 22.14
C ASP A 520 -27.72 -12.58 20.94
N ASP A 521 -28.45 -13.70 20.94
CA ASP A 521 -29.31 -14.08 19.80
C ASP A 521 -30.59 -13.24 19.71
N GLY A 522 -31.14 -12.80 20.85
CA GLY A 522 -32.30 -11.91 20.90
C GLY A 522 -31.97 -10.52 20.36
N GLU A 523 -30.90 -9.91 20.86
CA GLU A 523 -30.34 -8.65 20.38
C GLU A 523 -29.97 -8.73 18.89
N ARG A 524 -29.31 -9.81 18.46
CA ARG A 524 -28.96 -10.05 17.05
C ARG A 524 -30.19 -10.01 16.15
N LYS A 525 -31.24 -10.78 16.50
CA LYS A 525 -32.51 -10.80 15.74
C LYS A 525 -33.16 -9.41 15.72
N LEU A 526 -33.13 -8.69 16.83
CA LEU A 526 -33.71 -7.37 16.95
C LEU A 526 -32.99 -6.33 16.07
N VAL A 527 -31.65 -6.23 16.17
CA VAL A 527 -30.85 -5.32 15.34
C VAL A 527 -30.99 -5.66 13.86
N ARG A 528 -31.01 -6.95 13.51
CA ARG A 528 -31.24 -7.39 12.12
C ARG A 528 -32.60 -6.95 11.60
N ARG A 529 -33.67 -7.10 12.40
CA ARG A 529 -35.02 -6.63 12.04
C ARG A 529 -35.04 -5.12 11.88
N PHE A 530 -34.45 -4.36 12.82
CA PHE A 530 -34.34 -2.92 12.71
C PHE A 530 -33.62 -2.50 11.41
N ALA A 531 -32.42 -3.01 11.17
CA ALA A 531 -31.63 -2.67 9.98
C ALA A 531 -32.38 -3.02 8.68
N THR A 532 -33.06 -4.17 8.63
CA THR A 532 -33.79 -4.63 7.45
C THR A 532 -35.05 -3.80 7.18
N TRP A 533 -35.91 -3.64 8.19
CA TRP A 533 -37.24 -3.06 8.01
C TRP A 533 -37.24 -1.53 8.08
N HIS A 534 -36.37 -0.93 8.91
CA HIS A 534 -36.28 0.52 9.05
C HIS A 534 -35.40 1.15 7.96
N HIS A 535 -34.20 0.60 7.72
CA HIS A 535 -33.22 1.18 6.79
C HIS A 535 -33.28 0.56 5.41
N LEU A 536 -33.04 -0.75 5.27
CA LEU A 536 -32.91 -1.40 3.96
C LEU A 536 -34.18 -1.34 3.12
N ARG A 537 -35.37 -1.55 3.70
CA ARG A 537 -36.64 -1.42 2.96
C ARG A 537 -36.83 -0.03 2.34
N ARG A 538 -36.49 1.03 3.07
CA ARG A 538 -36.59 2.42 2.59
C ARG A 538 -35.53 2.72 1.55
N LEU A 539 -34.30 2.28 1.77
CA LEU A 539 -33.22 2.47 0.81
C LEU A 539 -33.44 1.68 -0.47
N ARG A 540 -33.95 0.44 -0.42
CA ARG A 540 -34.23 -0.36 -1.62
C ARG A 540 -35.25 0.30 -2.54
N ARG A 541 -36.32 0.88 -1.98
CA ARG A 541 -37.30 1.68 -2.75
C ARG A 541 -36.68 2.92 -3.40
N LYS A 542 -35.70 3.55 -2.74
CA LYS A 542 -34.99 4.73 -3.27
C LYS A 542 -33.93 4.34 -4.32
N ALA A 543 -33.19 3.26 -4.06
CA ALA A 543 -32.16 2.68 -4.92
C ALA A 543 -32.72 2.30 -6.29
N ALA A 544 -33.98 1.85 -6.35
CA ALA A 544 -34.70 1.60 -7.60
C ALA A 544 -34.85 2.84 -8.50
N LYS A 545 -34.78 4.06 -7.93
CA LYS A 545 -34.86 5.33 -8.68
C LYS A 545 -33.51 6.02 -8.85
N ARG A 546 -32.66 5.99 -7.81
CA ARG A 546 -31.34 6.66 -7.78
C ARG A 546 -30.36 5.89 -6.90
N PRO A 547 -29.07 5.79 -7.26
CA PRO A 547 -28.07 5.12 -6.45
C PRO A 547 -27.95 5.69 -5.02
N VAL A 548 -27.63 4.82 -4.07
CA VAL A 548 -27.41 5.18 -2.66
C VAL A 548 -26.17 6.04 -2.54
N THR A 549 -26.32 7.20 -1.92
CA THR A 549 -25.22 8.15 -1.72
C THR A 549 -24.33 7.72 -0.54
N SER A 550 -23.07 8.15 -0.56
CA SER A 550 -22.15 7.87 0.55
C SER A 550 -22.65 8.39 1.90
N PRO A 551 -23.21 9.61 2.03
CA PRO A 551 -23.75 10.08 3.31
C PRO A 551 -24.91 9.23 3.83
N GLN A 552 -25.81 8.77 2.96
CA GLN A 552 -26.91 7.88 3.35
C GLN A 552 -26.38 6.56 3.91
N ALA A 553 -25.42 5.91 3.23
CA ALA A 553 -24.80 4.68 3.72
C ALA A 553 -24.07 4.89 5.05
N THR A 554 -23.36 6.01 5.22
CA THR A 554 -22.70 6.36 6.48
C THR A 554 -23.71 6.57 7.61
N ALA A 555 -24.83 7.26 7.36
CA ALA A 555 -25.87 7.48 8.36
C ALA A 555 -26.51 6.16 8.82
N VAL A 556 -26.78 5.23 7.90
CA VAL A 556 -27.28 3.89 8.27
C VAL A 556 -26.25 3.14 9.12
N ARG A 557 -24.97 3.17 8.74
CA ARG A 557 -23.90 2.54 9.53
C ARG A 557 -23.80 3.12 10.94
N ALA A 558 -23.89 4.45 11.07
CA ALA A 558 -23.87 5.13 12.35
C ALA A 558 -25.07 4.72 13.21
N SER A 559 -26.27 4.73 12.64
CA SER A 559 -27.50 4.32 13.32
C SER A 559 -27.46 2.86 13.80
N VAL A 560 -27.01 1.92 12.96
CA VAL A 560 -26.88 0.50 13.34
C VAL A 560 -25.81 0.30 14.42
N ARG A 561 -24.67 0.98 14.31
CA ARG A 561 -23.62 0.91 15.35
C ARG A 561 -24.10 1.49 16.68
N ALA A 562 -24.81 2.62 16.65
CA ALA A 562 -25.36 3.24 17.85
C ALA A 562 -26.42 2.34 18.51
N ALA A 563 -27.24 1.64 17.72
CA ALA A 563 -28.17 0.64 18.24
C ALA A 563 -27.43 -0.50 18.97
N VAL A 564 -26.41 -1.11 18.34
CA VAL A 564 -25.60 -2.17 18.98
C VAL A 564 -24.91 -1.65 20.24
N ALA A 565 -24.34 -0.45 20.19
CA ALA A 565 -23.64 0.15 21.32
C ALA A 565 -24.58 0.43 22.51
N LEU A 566 -25.81 0.87 22.25
CA LEU A 566 -26.83 1.05 23.29
C LEU A 566 -27.19 -0.28 23.96
N LEU A 567 -27.36 -1.36 23.19
CA LEU A 567 -27.66 -2.69 23.73
C LEU A 567 -26.52 -3.23 24.61
N VAL A 568 -25.28 -3.08 24.14
CA VAL A 568 -24.08 -3.43 24.91
C VAL A 568 -24.04 -2.65 26.22
N TRP A 569 -24.29 -1.33 26.17
CA TRP A 569 -24.26 -0.47 27.34
C TRP A 569 -25.35 -0.85 28.36
N LEU A 570 -26.59 -1.09 27.92
CA LEU A 570 -27.69 -1.53 28.79
C LEU A 570 -27.30 -2.81 29.54
N ARG A 571 -26.74 -3.80 28.82
CA ARG A 571 -26.27 -5.04 29.42
C ARG A 571 -25.14 -4.84 30.44
N GLU A 572 -24.19 -3.97 30.14
CA GLU A 572 -23.09 -3.62 31.06
C GLU A 572 -23.60 -2.95 32.35
N HIS A 573 -24.76 -2.27 32.29
CA HIS A 573 -25.42 -1.63 33.43
C HIS A 573 -26.49 -2.53 34.08
N GLY A 574 -26.51 -3.82 33.73
CA GLY A 574 -27.41 -4.81 34.35
C GLY A 574 -28.89 -4.63 34.00
N THR A 575 -29.21 -3.90 32.94
CA THR A 575 -30.58 -3.71 32.44
C THR A 575 -30.73 -4.28 31.03
N ASP A 576 -31.96 -4.45 30.58
CA ASP A 576 -32.28 -4.78 29.19
C ASP A 576 -33.14 -3.68 28.55
N LEU A 577 -33.58 -3.92 27.32
CA LEU A 577 -34.44 -3.02 26.56
C LEU A 577 -35.85 -2.85 27.15
N GLN A 578 -36.40 -3.91 27.76
CA GLN A 578 -37.76 -3.91 28.30
C GLN A 578 -37.83 -3.12 29.61
N HIS A 579 -36.76 -3.19 30.41
CA HIS A 579 -36.60 -2.49 31.69
C HIS A 579 -35.86 -1.15 31.55
N CYS A 580 -35.57 -0.72 30.32
CA CYS A 580 -34.95 0.57 30.07
C CYS A 580 -35.86 1.72 30.55
N THR A 581 -35.28 2.73 31.20
CA THR A 581 -35.98 3.90 31.72
C THR A 581 -35.46 5.17 31.08
N LYS A 582 -36.14 6.31 31.32
CA LYS A 582 -35.69 7.61 30.82
C LYS A 582 -34.32 7.98 31.38
N ALA A 583 -34.08 7.72 32.67
CA ALA A 583 -32.80 7.96 33.32
C ALA A 583 -31.65 7.20 32.63
N HIS A 584 -31.87 5.94 32.22
CA HIS A 584 -30.87 5.17 31.47
C HIS A 584 -30.55 5.80 30.10
N LEU A 585 -31.56 6.32 29.38
CA LEU A 585 -31.34 6.97 28.09
C LEU A 585 -30.64 8.33 28.24
N ASP A 586 -30.98 9.09 29.27
CA ASP A 586 -30.33 10.37 29.57
C ASP A 586 -28.86 10.15 29.98
N GLU A 587 -28.58 9.17 30.85
CA GLU A 587 -27.21 8.77 31.21
C GLU A 587 -26.41 8.25 30.00
N TRP A 588 -27.07 7.48 29.12
CA TRP A 588 -26.49 7.10 27.84
C TRP A 588 -26.16 8.33 27.01
N ILE A 589 -26.99 9.37 26.93
CA ILE A 589 -26.66 10.54 26.12
C ILE A 589 -25.50 11.32 26.74
N ASP A 590 -25.53 11.55 28.05
CA ASP A 590 -24.55 12.37 28.77
C ASP A 590 -23.16 11.71 28.85
N GLY A 591 -23.12 10.38 28.99
CA GLY A 591 -21.87 9.64 29.17
C GLY A 591 -21.03 9.45 27.90
N GLY A 592 -21.35 10.09 26.76
CA GLY A 592 -20.57 9.85 25.55
C GLY A 592 -20.69 10.87 24.42
N SER A 593 -20.18 10.46 23.25
CA SER A 593 -20.02 11.38 22.13
C SER A 593 -21.33 11.63 21.39
N THR A 594 -21.35 12.67 20.57
CA THR A 594 -22.53 13.08 19.81
C THR A 594 -23.09 12.04 18.82
N THR A 595 -22.39 10.92 18.58
CA THR A 595 -22.92 9.79 17.81
C THR A 595 -23.94 8.96 18.58
N ARG A 596 -24.05 9.11 19.91
CA ARG A 596 -25.06 8.41 20.73
C ARG A 596 -26.49 8.79 20.33
N TYR A 597 -26.69 10.01 19.84
CA TYR A 597 -27.96 10.46 19.26
C TYR A 597 -28.39 9.69 18.00
N ASP A 598 -27.47 9.00 17.30
CA ASP A 598 -27.81 8.19 16.12
C ASP A 598 -28.64 6.95 16.48
N ALA A 599 -28.71 6.59 17.77
CA ALA A 599 -29.60 5.55 18.30
C ALA A 599 -31.08 5.96 18.31
N ARG A 600 -31.40 7.25 18.11
CA ARG A 600 -32.78 7.76 18.12
C ARG A 600 -33.72 6.98 17.20
N GLY A 601 -33.27 6.69 15.97
CA GLY A 601 -34.08 5.93 15.01
C GLY A 601 -34.38 4.50 15.47
N PHE A 602 -33.47 3.90 16.24
CA PHE A 602 -33.66 2.57 16.83
C PHE A 602 -34.63 2.60 17.99
N VAL A 603 -34.48 3.53 18.93
CA VAL A 603 -35.41 3.70 20.08
C VAL A 603 -36.83 3.96 19.58
N GLU A 604 -37.00 4.87 18.62
CA GLU A 604 -38.31 5.16 18.03
C GLU A 604 -38.92 3.94 17.31
N TRP A 605 -38.09 3.12 16.67
CA TRP A 605 -38.55 1.87 16.07
C TRP A 605 -38.93 0.83 17.13
N CYS A 606 -38.14 0.65 18.19
CA CYS A 606 -38.47 -0.23 19.31
C CYS A 606 -39.78 0.18 19.98
N ARG A 607 -39.98 1.49 20.20
CA ARG A 607 -41.19 2.06 20.81
C ARG A 607 -42.44 1.73 19.99
N LYS A 608 -42.36 1.92 18.67
CA LYS A 608 -43.44 1.59 17.72
C LYS A 608 -43.77 0.10 17.64
N ASN A 609 -42.81 -0.77 17.93
CA ASN A 609 -42.99 -2.23 17.86
C ASN A 609 -43.14 -2.88 19.25
N GLY A 610 -43.28 -2.10 20.33
CA GLY A 610 -43.52 -2.60 21.68
C GLY A 610 -42.31 -3.28 22.34
N HIS A 611 -41.08 -2.91 21.96
CA HIS A 611 -39.84 -3.47 22.53
C HIS A 611 -39.24 -2.62 23.66
N ILE A 612 -39.80 -1.44 23.93
CA ILE A 612 -39.39 -0.48 24.97
C ILE A 612 -40.64 0.30 25.43
N GLY A 613 -40.59 0.92 26.60
CA GLY A 613 -41.68 1.75 27.14
C GLY A 613 -42.16 2.85 26.17
N LYS A 614 -43.46 3.14 26.18
CA LYS A 614 -44.11 4.04 25.21
C LYS A 614 -43.68 5.52 25.31
N ASP A 615 -43.17 5.92 26.47
CA ASP A 615 -42.81 7.32 26.78
C ASP A 615 -41.30 7.60 26.63
N LEU A 616 -40.54 6.64 26.09
CA LEU A 616 -39.09 6.72 25.97
C LEU A 616 -38.68 7.20 24.58
N GLU A 617 -37.95 8.33 24.54
CA GLU A 617 -37.42 8.94 23.32
C GLU A 617 -35.99 9.48 23.56
N ILE A 618 -35.14 9.41 22.54
CA ILE A 618 -33.91 10.19 22.45
C ILE A 618 -34.22 11.49 21.70
N PRO A 619 -33.95 12.68 22.27
CA PRO A 619 -34.28 13.95 21.63
C PRO A 619 -33.51 14.17 20.31
N ALA A 620 -34.06 15.05 19.47
CA ALA A 620 -33.33 15.52 18.29
C ALA A 620 -32.05 16.24 18.74
N ARG A 621 -30.92 15.89 18.15
CA ARG A 621 -29.69 16.66 18.38
C ARG A 621 -29.88 18.08 17.84
N GLU A 622 -29.66 19.08 18.69
CA GLU A 622 -29.53 20.47 18.26
C GLU A 622 -28.32 20.60 17.33
N LYS A 623 -28.55 21.17 16.14
CA LYS A 623 -27.48 21.36 15.16
C LYS A 623 -26.56 22.48 15.68
N LEU A 624 -25.34 22.12 16.07
CA LEU A 624 -24.30 23.08 16.44
C LEU A 624 -24.01 24.07 15.28
N SER A 625 -24.37 25.32 15.54
CA SER A 625 -24.05 26.60 14.88
C SER A 625 -24.28 26.75 13.36
N PRO A 626 -24.79 27.92 12.92
CA PRO A 626 -24.83 28.29 11.51
C PRO A 626 -23.42 28.33 10.93
N VAL A 627 -23.28 27.84 9.70
CA VAL A 627 -22.01 27.89 8.96
C VAL A 627 -21.71 29.36 8.70
N ARG A 628 -20.61 29.90 9.24
CA ARG A 628 -20.16 31.25 8.90
C ARG A 628 -19.96 31.32 7.38
N PRO A 629 -20.69 32.20 6.66
CA PRO A 629 -20.50 32.36 5.22
C PRO A 629 -19.06 32.81 4.92
N THR A 630 -18.57 32.46 3.74
CA THR A 630 -17.34 33.10 3.23
C THR A 630 -17.60 34.59 3.04
N ASP A 631 -16.63 35.39 3.44
CA ASP A 631 -16.65 36.85 3.25
C ASP A 631 -16.87 37.20 1.77
N GLU A 632 -17.58 38.28 1.49
CA GLU A 632 -17.96 38.63 0.11
C GLU A 632 -16.74 39.00 -0.74
N ASP A 633 -15.78 39.74 -0.18
CA ASP A 633 -14.56 40.14 -0.89
C ASP A 633 -13.66 38.92 -1.14
N GLU A 634 -13.52 38.05 -0.13
CA GLU A 634 -12.79 36.78 -0.27
C GLU A 634 -13.44 35.90 -1.36
N ARG A 635 -14.77 35.81 -1.39
CA ARG A 635 -15.51 35.04 -2.41
C ARG A 635 -15.26 35.59 -3.81
N TRP A 636 -15.31 36.91 -4.00
CA TRP A 636 -15.07 37.54 -5.30
C TRP A 636 -13.62 37.45 -5.77
N GLU A 637 -12.66 37.58 -4.85
CA GLU A 637 -11.23 37.39 -5.14
C GLU A 637 -10.96 35.97 -5.65
N VAL A 638 -11.44 34.95 -4.92
CA VAL A 638 -11.27 33.55 -5.32
C VAL A 638 -11.97 33.27 -6.65
N SER A 639 -13.18 33.83 -6.86
CA SER A 639 -13.91 33.66 -8.12
C SER A 639 -13.15 34.25 -9.31
N ARG A 640 -12.59 35.46 -9.18
CA ARG A 640 -11.73 36.09 -10.20
C ARG A 640 -10.50 35.25 -10.50
N ARG A 641 -9.84 34.73 -9.46
CA ARG A 641 -8.69 33.83 -9.65
C ARG A 641 -9.09 32.59 -10.44
N LEU A 642 -10.20 31.93 -10.11
CA LEU A 642 -10.66 30.75 -10.86
C LEU A 642 -11.04 31.07 -12.32
N MET A 643 -11.52 32.29 -12.61
CA MET A 643 -11.84 32.71 -13.98
C MET A 643 -10.60 32.90 -14.85
N HIS A 644 -9.45 33.31 -14.30
CA HIS A 644 -8.30 33.74 -15.11
C HIS A 644 -7.00 32.94 -14.92
N ASP A 645 -6.79 32.29 -13.77
CA ASP A 645 -5.55 31.58 -13.44
C ASP A 645 -5.40 30.28 -14.25
N ALA A 646 -4.54 30.29 -15.27
CA ALA A 646 -4.30 29.17 -16.17
C ALA A 646 -3.43 28.06 -15.56
N ASP A 647 -2.77 28.31 -14.41
CA ASP A 647 -1.98 27.30 -13.70
C ASP A 647 -2.86 26.35 -12.88
N LEU A 648 -4.10 26.76 -12.58
CA LEU A 648 -5.08 25.91 -11.92
C LEU A 648 -5.70 24.93 -12.90
N ALA A 649 -5.93 23.71 -12.41
CA ALA A 649 -6.59 22.67 -13.18
C ALA A 649 -8.02 23.11 -13.56
N ILE A 650 -8.38 22.96 -14.83
CA ILE A 650 -9.65 23.44 -15.37
C ILE A 650 -10.88 22.86 -14.65
N GLU A 651 -10.79 21.61 -14.18
CA GLU A 651 -11.87 20.98 -13.42
C GLU A 651 -12.08 21.69 -12.08
N ASP A 652 -11.00 22.10 -11.41
CA ASP A 652 -11.10 22.78 -10.12
C ASP A 652 -11.62 24.22 -10.28
N ARG A 653 -11.20 24.90 -11.35
CA ARG A 653 -11.70 26.23 -11.73
C ARG A 653 -13.20 26.21 -11.94
N PHE A 654 -13.67 25.35 -12.84
CA PHE A 654 -15.10 25.28 -13.18
C PHE A 654 -15.94 24.80 -11.99
N ALA A 655 -15.51 23.75 -11.27
CA ALA A 655 -16.23 23.27 -10.10
C ALA A 655 -16.30 24.30 -8.96
N GLY A 656 -15.23 25.06 -8.73
CA GLY A 656 -15.21 26.14 -7.74
C GLY A 656 -16.19 27.25 -8.10
N LEU A 657 -16.23 27.66 -9.37
CA LEU A 657 -17.19 28.67 -9.84
C LEU A 657 -18.65 28.22 -9.68
N LEU A 658 -18.95 26.94 -9.95
CA LEU A 658 -20.29 26.39 -9.70
C LEU A 658 -20.71 26.47 -8.23
N VAL A 659 -19.76 26.31 -7.30
CA VAL A 659 -20.03 26.46 -5.86
C VAL A 659 -20.19 27.93 -5.46
N LEU A 660 -19.30 28.81 -5.92
CA LEU A 660 -19.19 30.20 -5.44
C LEU A 660 -20.15 31.18 -6.12
N LEU A 661 -20.55 30.90 -7.37
CA LEU A 661 -21.43 31.77 -8.17
C LEU A 661 -22.84 31.19 -8.29
N TYR A 662 -22.97 29.87 -8.47
CA TYR A 662 -24.26 29.21 -8.71
C TYR A 662 -24.73 28.39 -7.52
N ALA A 663 -24.04 28.55 -6.39
CA ALA A 663 -24.34 27.91 -5.12
C ALA A 663 -24.48 26.38 -5.20
N GLN A 664 -23.87 25.69 -6.16
CA GLN A 664 -24.11 24.27 -6.38
C GLN A 664 -23.45 23.39 -5.32
N PRO A 665 -24.12 22.32 -4.84
CA PRO A 665 -23.52 21.40 -3.90
C PRO A 665 -22.58 20.45 -4.65
N LEU A 666 -21.46 20.07 -4.02
CA LEU A 666 -20.47 19.20 -4.69
C LEU A 666 -21.02 17.86 -5.15
N THR A 667 -22.09 17.37 -4.53
CA THR A 667 -22.78 16.15 -4.97
C THR A 667 -23.41 16.30 -6.35
N VAL A 668 -23.97 17.46 -6.66
CA VAL A 668 -24.53 17.78 -7.98
C VAL A 668 -23.40 18.09 -8.96
N VAL A 669 -22.47 18.98 -8.59
CA VAL A 669 -21.33 19.34 -9.46
C VAL A 669 -20.58 18.09 -9.93
N SER A 670 -20.30 17.16 -9.02
CA SER A 670 -19.61 15.92 -9.38
C SER A 670 -20.38 15.04 -10.36
N GLN A 671 -21.70 15.10 -10.35
CA GLN A 671 -22.61 14.28 -11.16
C GLN A 671 -23.15 15.04 -12.37
N LEU A 672 -22.49 16.11 -12.82
CA LEU A 672 -22.90 16.78 -14.04
C LEU A 672 -22.52 15.91 -15.25
N PRO A 673 -23.50 15.48 -16.07
CA PRO A 673 -23.19 14.81 -17.34
C PRO A 673 -22.65 15.82 -18.35
N VAL A 674 -21.93 15.34 -19.37
CA VAL A 674 -21.48 16.19 -20.48
C VAL A 674 -22.67 16.84 -21.20
N THR A 675 -23.81 16.12 -21.28
CA THR A 675 -25.06 16.61 -21.86
C THR A 675 -25.70 17.78 -21.11
N ALA A 676 -25.26 18.08 -19.87
CA ALA A 676 -25.70 19.29 -19.17
C ALA A 676 -25.13 20.58 -19.77
N VAL A 677 -24.06 20.49 -20.57
CA VAL A 677 -23.46 21.63 -21.26
C VAL A 677 -23.98 21.66 -22.69
N ILE A 678 -24.76 22.69 -23.02
CA ILE A 678 -25.31 22.91 -24.35
C ILE A 678 -24.44 23.96 -25.06
N VAL A 679 -23.92 23.63 -26.24
CA VAL A 679 -23.09 24.55 -27.04
C VAL A 679 -23.83 24.86 -28.34
N GLU A 680 -24.25 26.11 -28.50
CA GLU A 680 -24.98 26.63 -29.66
C GLU A 680 -24.20 27.79 -30.27
N GLY A 681 -23.37 27.50 -31.28
CA GLY A 681 -22.46 28.48 -31.86
C GLY A 681 -21.50 29.06 -30.83
N ALA A 682 -21.58 30.38 -30.59
CA ALA A 682 -20.77 31.07 -29.59
C ALA A 682 -21.38 31.07 -28.18
N ARG A 683 -22.65 30.66 -28.01
CA ARG A 683 -23.35 30.62 -26.73
C ARG A 683 -23.14 29.26 -26.07
N THR A 684 -23.00 29.27 -24.75
CA THR A 684 -22.93 28.02 -23.97
C THR A 684 -23.83 28.14 -22.77
N SER A 685 -24.72 27.16 -22.62
CA SER A 685 -25.68 27.10 -21.54
C SER A 685 -25.41 25.87 -20.67
N LEU A 686 -25.77 25.95 -19.40
CA LEU A 686 -25.60 24.89 -18.41
C LEU A 686 -26.94 24.55 -17.77
N ILE A 687 -27.31 23.27 -17.79
CA ILE A 687 -28.47 22.76 -17.08
C ILE A 687 -28.07 22.45 -15.63
N LEU A 688 -28.64 23.19 -14.67
CA LEU A 688 -28.54 22.93 -13.23
C LEU A 688 -29.91 22.63 -12.60
N GLY A 689 -30.94 23.34 -13.05
CA GLY A 689 -32.36 23.04 -12.80
C GLY A 689 -33.07 22.55 -14.07
N ASP A 690 -34.31 23.01 -14.26
CA ASP A 690 -35.13 22.64 -15.41
C ASP A 690 -34.89 23.54 -16.63
N THR A 691 -34.45 24.79 -16.39
CA THR A 691 -34.19 25.77 -17.46
C THR A 691 -32.68 25.96 -17.68
N PRO A 692 -32.18 25.87 -18.94
CA PRO A 692 -30.77 26.10 -19.25
C PRO A 692 -30.32 27.52 -18.90
N LEU A 693 -29.26 27.63 -18.13
CA LEU A 693 -28.66 28.91 -17.74
C LEU A 693 -27.54 29.30 -18.73
N LEU A 694 -27.69 30.45 -19.38
CA LEU A 694 -26.63 31.01 -20.24
C LEU A 694 -25.40 31.38 -19.41
N LEU A 695 -24.23 30.80 -19.75
CA LEU A 695 -22.98 31.09 -19.06
C LEU A 695 -22.33 32.37 -19.61
N PRO A 696 -21.87 33.29 -18.74
CA PRO A 696 -21.14 34.48 -19.16
C PRO A 696 -19.68 34.16 -19.55
N ASP A 697 -19.04 35.06 -20.30
CA ASP A 697 -17.59 35.04 -20.48
C ASP A 697 -16.87 35.37 -19.16
N PRO A 698 -15.82 34.64 -18.74
CA PRO A 698 -15.14 33.52 -19.41
C PRO A 698 -15.60 32.11 -18.96
N VAL A 699 -16.70 31.99 -18.22
CA VAL A 699 -17.20 30.73 -17.66
C VAL A 699 -17.67 29.77 -18.78
N ASP A 700 -18.26 30.32 -19.83
CA ASP A 700 -18.63 29.60 -21.06
C ASP A 700 -17.42 28.92 -21.73
N LYS A 701 -16.29 29.63 -21.86
CA LYS A 701 -15.03 29.13 -22.41
C LYS A 701 -14.47 28.01 -21.53
N LEU A 702 -14.56 28.15 -20.20
CA LEU A 702 -14.15 27.08 -19.28
C LEU A 702 -15.00 25.82 -19.45
N ALA A 703 -16.32 25.96 -19.59
CA ALA A 703 -17.20 24.82 -19.84
C ALA A 703 -16.86 24.11 -21.16
N ARG A 704 -16.70 24.86 -22.26
CA ARG A 704 -16.30 24.31 -23.57
C ARG A 704 -14.94 23.63 -23.53
N GLN A 705 -13.95 24.26 -22.90
CA GLN A 705 -12.62 23.68 -22.75
C GLN A 705 -12.65 22.41 -21.88
N LEU A 706 -13.47 22.38 -20.83
CA LEU A 706 -13.62 21.21 -19.97
C LEU A 706 -14.24 20.04 -20.75
N VAL A 707 -15.29 20.29 -21.54
CA VAL A 707 -15.86 19.28 -22.46
C VAL A 707 -14.80 18.77 -23.43
N ALA A 708 -14.03 19.65 -24.07
CA ALA A 708 -13.04 19.26 -25.07
C ALA A 708 -11.80 18.55 -24.49
N ARG A 709 -11.36 18.93 -23.29
CA ARG A 709 -10.12 18.45 -22.66
C ARG A 709 -10.36 17.35 -21.62
N ARG A 710 -11.61 16.95 -21.38
CA ARG A 710 -11.95 15.88 -20.43
C ARG A 710 -11.13 14.65 -20.72
N ARG A 711 -10.47 14.10 -19.70
CA ARG A 711 -9.75 12.83 -19.79
C ARG A 711 -10.22 11.92 -18.69
N GLY A 712 -10.64 10.71 -19.05
CA GLY A 712 -10.91 9.68 -18.07
C GLY A 712 -9.67 9.42 -17.21
N HIS A 713 -9.84 9.36 -15.89
CA HIS A 713 -8.78 8.99 -14.95
C HIS A 713 -8.74 7.49 -14.67
N ALA A 714 -9.56 6.72 -15.37
CA ALA A 714 -9.60 5.28 -15.21
C ALA A 714 -8.30 4.62 -15.62
N THR A 715 -7.97 3.53 -14.93
CA THR A 715 -6.70 2.82 -15.15
C THR A 715 -6.87 1.69 -16.18
N ILE A 716 -8.09 1.17 -16.34
CA ILE A 716 -8.48 0.08 -17.25
C ILE A 716 -9.85 0.38 -17.86
N GLY A 717 -10.14 -0.14 -19.05
CA GLY A 717 -11.42 0.11 -19.75
C GLY A 717 -11.68 1.58 -20.08
N THR A 718 -10.63 2.40 -20.19
CA THR A 718 -10.79 3.84 -20.50
C THR A 718 -11.34 4.00 -21.90
N THR A 719 -12.53 4.56 -22.03
CA THR A 719 -13.04 5.11 -23.29
C THR A 719 -12.65 6.59 -23.41
N ALA A 720 -12.53 7.09 -24.63
CA ALA A 720 -12.27 8.53 -24.85
C ALA A 720 -13.44 9.40 -24.34
N ASP A 721 -14.65 8.82 -24.30
CA ASP A 721 -15.89 9.51 -23.98
C ASP A 721 -16.45 9.07 -22.63
N SER A 722 -15.99 9.73 -21.56
CA SER A 722 -16.71 9.67 -20.30
C SER A 722 -18.01 10.48 -20.42
N PRO A 723 -19.16 9.95 -19.94
CA PRO A 723 -20.43 10.68 -19.95
C PRO A 723 -20.47 11.80 -18.90
N TRP A 724 -19.49 11.86 -18.00
CA TRP A 724 -19.44 12.84 -16.92
C TRP A 724 -18.50 13.99 -17.25
N LEU A 725 -18.94 15.21 -16.94
CA LEU A 725 -18.12 16.42 -17.07
C LEU A 725 -16.89 16.38 -16.15
N PHE A 726 -17.04 15.72 -15.00
CA PHE A 726 -15.96 15.43 -14.04
C PHE A 726 -15.72 13.92 -13.95
N PRO A 727 -14.89 13.34 -14.83
CA PRO A 727 -14.67 11.90 -14.85
C PRO A 727 -13.94 11.40 -13.60
N GLY A 728 -14.37 10.26 -13.08
CA GLY A 728 -13.77 9.59 -11.94
C GLY A 728 -12.60 8.67 -12.30
N ALA A 729 -12.00 8.08 -11.27
CA ALA A 729 -11.00 7.03 -11.43
C ALA A 729 -11.63 5.67 -11.78
N LEU A 730 -12.88 5.43 -11.39
CA LEU A 730 -13.63 4.25 -11.85
C LEU A 730 -14.23 4.56 -13.22
N THR A 731 -14.07 3.64 -14.16
CA THR A 731 -14.62 3.76 -15.52
C THR A 731 -16.14 3.97 -15.46
N GLY A 732 -16.65 4.88 -16.30
CA GLY A 732 -18.07 5.20 -16.37
C GLY A 732 -18.64 5.93 -15.14
N GLN A 733 -17.83 6.25 -14.13
CA GLN A 733 -18.28 6.90 -12.90
C GLN A 733 -17.78 8.34 -12.79
N PRO A 734 -18.54 9.22 -12.10
CA PRO A 734 -18.09 10.58 -11.84
C PRO A 734 -16.97 10.62 -10.79
N LEU A 735 -16.25 11.74 -10.75
CA LEU A 735 -15.35 12.07 -9.67
C LEU A 735 -16.13 12.10 -8.35
N SER A 736 -15.59 11.50 -7.29
CA SER A 736 -16.28 11.54 -6.00
C SER A 736 -16.35 12.97 -5.46
N SER A 737 -17.53 13.41 -5.01
CA SER A 737 -17.73 14.71 -4.34
C SER A 737 -16.77 14.95 -3.17
N TYR A 738 -16.38 13.89 -2.44
CA TYR A 738 -15.35 13.95 -1.40
C TYR A 738 -13.96 14.32 -1.97
N HIS A 739 -13.56 13.69 -3.08
CA HIS A 739 -12.28 13.99 -3.72
C HIS A 739 -12.28 15.38 -4.36
N LEU A 740 -13.39 15.78 -4.99
CA LEU A 740 -13.57 17.14 -5.50
C LEU A 740 -13.48 18.17 -4.37
N GLY A 741 -14.14 17.92 -3.23
CA GLY A 741 -14.02 18.76 -2.05
C GLY A 741 -12.59 18.87 -1.51
N LYS A 742 -11.81 17.78 -1.55
CA LYS A 742 -10.39 17.80 -1.17
C LYS A 742 -9.54 18.63 -2.14
N ARG A 743 -9.85 18.61 -3.45
CA ARG A 743 -9.17 19.45 -4.45
C ARG A 743 -9.48 20.93 -4.20
N LEU A 744 -10.76 21.28 -4.06
CA LEU A 744 -11.20 22.65 -3.79
C LEU A 744 -10.67 23.19 -2.47
N LYS A 745 -10.60 22.37 -1.40
CA LYS A 745 -10.01 22.78 -0.12
C LYS A 745 -8.55 23.20 -0.24
N ARG A 746 -7.77 22.62 -1.18
CA ARG A 746 -6.37 23.05 -1.43
C ARG A 746 -6.28 24.42 -2.09
N LEU A 747 -7.38 24.90 -2.67
CA LEU A 747 -7.54 26.24 -3.20
C LEU A 747 -8.21 27.19 -2.19
N ALA A 748 -8.27 26.79 -0.92
CA ALA A 748 -9.00 27.48 0.16
C ALA A 748 -10.52 27.59 -0.06
N ILE A 749 -11.11 26.81 -0.97
CA ILE A 749 -12.56 26.81 -1.22
C ILE A 749 -13.23 25.79 -0.29
N TYR A 750 -14.00 26.30 0.67
CA TYR A 750 -14.82 25.49 1.58
C TYR A 750 -16.26 25.44 1.06
N SER A 751 -16.70 24.27 0.57
CA SER A 751 -17.98 24.14 -0.14
C SER A 751 -19.20 24.61 0.65
N ARG A 752 -19.28 24.35 1.96
CA ARG A 752 -20.45 24.77 2.77
C ARG A 752 -20.47 26.30 2.96
N PRO A 753 -19.41 26.95 3.50
CA PRO A 753 -19.32 28.41 3.59
C PRO A 753 -19.54 29.13 2.26
N GLY A 754 -18.87 28.68 1.19
CA GLY A 754 -18.97 29.30 -0.13
C GLY A 754 -20.36 29.19 -0.75
N ARG A 755 -20.99 28.01 -0.65
CA ARG A 755 -22.38 27.81 -1.10
C ARG A 755 -23.36 28.67 -0.29
N THR A 756 -23.19 28.75 1.03
CA THR A 756 -24.05 29.57 1.89
C THR A 756 -23.97 31.04 1.50
N SER A 757 -22.76 31.58 1.31
CA SER A 757 -22.55 32.95 0.85
C SER A 757 -23.19 33.21 -0.53
N ALA A 758 -23.03 32.27 -1.47
CA ALA A 758 -23.66 32.36 -2.79
C ALA A 758 -25.20 32.31 -2.74
N LEU A 759 -25.79 31.41 -1.94
CA LEU A 759 -27.25 31.35 -1.76
C LEU A 759 -27.80 32.63 -1.15
N MET A 760 -27.15 33.18 -0.12
CA MET A 760 -27.56 34.44 0.49
C MET A 760 -27.61 35.58 -0.53
N ASN A 761 -26.55 35.73 -1.32
CA ASN A 761 -26.46 36.76 -2.35
C ASN A 761 -27.51 36.58 -3.48
N LEU A 762 -27.75 35.33 -3.92
CA LEU A 762 -28.73 35.02 -4.96
C LEU A 762 -30.18 35.19 -4.46
N SER A 763 -30.48 34.76 -3.24
CA SER A 763 -31.82 34.89 -2.63
C SER A 763 -32.19 36.33 -2.31
N ALA A 764 -31.22 37.23 -2.16
CA ALA A 764 -31.46 38.66 -2.04
C ALA A 764 -31.86 39.32 -3.38
N GLN A 765 -31.54 38.69 -4.51
CA GLN A 765 -31.72 39.27 -5.86
C GLN A 765 -32.80 38.56 -6.69
N LEU A 766 -33.11 37.30 -6.39
CA LEU A 766 -33.98 36.46 -7.20
C LEU A 766 -35.12 35.82 -6.37
N PRO A 767 -36.35 35.78 -6.90
CA PRO A 767 -37.45 35.05 -6.29
C PRO A 767 -37.17 33.54 -6.16
N ALA A 768 -37.78 32.89 -5.16
CA ALA A 768 -37.60 31.46 -4.90
C ALA A 768 -37.93 30.59 -6.13
N ALA A 769 -38.96 30.93 -6.91
CA ALA A 769 -39.35 30.20 -8.12
C ALA A 769 -38.22 30.16 -9.17
N ILE A 770 -37.53 31.30 -9.40
CA ILE A 770 -36.42 31.40 -10.34
C ILE A 770 -35.21 30.60 -9.86
N LEU A 771 -34.95 30.57 -8.54
CA LEU A 771 -33.87 29.76 -7.96
C LEU A 771 -34.12 28.26 -8.11
N VAL A 772 -35.37 27.82 -7.99
CA VAL A 772 -35.76 26.42 -8.24
C VAL A 772 -35.52 26.07 -9.70
N GLU A 773 -36.03 26.91 -10.61
CA GLU A 773 -36.01 26.68 -12.06
C GLU A 773 -34.58 26.67 -12.63
N LEU A 774 -33.74 27.64 -12.25
CA LEU A 774 -32.38 27.77 -12.79
C LEU A 774 -31.34 26.90 -12.08
N LEU A 775 -31.45 26.73 -10.76
CA LEU A 775 -30.38 26.11 -9.95
C LEU A 775 -30.73 24.73 -9.41
N GLY A 776 -31.96 24.25 -9.62
CA GLY A 776 -32.41 22.92 -9.19
C GLY A 776 -32.46 22.75 -7.67
N ILE A 777 -32.67 23.84 -6.93
CA ILE A 777 -32.81 23.83 -5.46
C ILE A 777 -34.24 23.40 -5.12
N SER A 778 -34.46 22.69 -4.00
CA SER A 778 -35.82 22.29 -3.61
C SER A 778 -36.68 23.52 -3.32
N PRO A 779 -37.99 23.50 -3.65
CA PRO A 779 -38.89 24.62 -3.38
C PRO A 779 -38.87 25.09 -1.93
N GLU A 780 -38.87 24.14 -0.98
CA GLU A 780 -38.84 24.43 0.46
C GLU A 780 -37.53 25.12 0.86
N THR A 781 -36.41 24.64 0.32
CA THR A 781 -35.09 25.23 0.59
C THR A 781 -35.00 26.63 0.00
N ALA A 782 -35.44 26.84 -1.24
CA ALA A 782 -35.43 28.15 -1.89
C ALA A 782 -36.29 29.16 -1.12
N THR A 783 -37.49 28.74 -0.68
CA THR A 783 -38.41 29.57 0.10
C THR A 783 -37.81 29.97 1.44
N ALA A 784 -37.23 29.01 2.18
CA ALA A 784 -36.56 29.27 3.44
C ALA A 784 -35.42 30.29 3.29
N TRP A 785 -34.56 30.14 2.27
CA TRP A 785 -33.48 31.10 2.03
C TRP A 785 -33.96 32.49 1.63
N THR A 786 -35.05 32.60 0.85
CA THR A 786 -35.63 33.92 0.51
C THR A 786 -36.32 34.59 1.70
N GLN A 787 -36.94 33.82 2.59
CA GLN A 787 -37.57 34.33 3.81
C GLN A 787 -36.51 34.72 4.86
N GLU A 788 -35.48 33.90 5.04
CA GLU A 788 -34.39 34.16 5.97
C GLU A 788 -33.40 35.23 5.46
N GLY A 789 -33.32 35.48 4.15
CA GLY A 789 -32.44 36.50 3.55
C GLY A 789 -32.68 37.91 4.10
N GLY A 790 -33.92 38.23 4.51
CA GLY A 790 -34.25 39.48 5.21
C GLY A 790 -33.80 39.51 6.68
N HIS A 791 -33.64 38.35 7.33
CA HIS A 791 -33.23 38.23 8.73
C HIS A 791 -31.70 38.08 8.89
N TRP A 792 -31.00 37.47 7.93
CA TRP A 792 -29.55 37.30 7.95
C TRP A 792 -28.77 38.60 7.76
N ALA A 793 -29.28 39.57 7.01
CA ALA A 793 -28.68 40.91 6.91
C ALA A 793 -28.65 41.62 8.28
N ARG A 794 -29.69 41.41 9.09
CA ARG A 794 -29.82 41.96 10.45
C ARG A 794 -28.93 41.23 11.45
N TYR A 795 -28.80 39.91 11.33
CA TYR A 795 -27.94 39.07 12.17
C TYR A 795 -26.44 39.16 11.82
N ALA A 796 -26.10 39.41 10.55
CA ALA A 796 -24.72 39.66 10.11
C ALA A 796 -24.17 40.98 10.69
N ALA A 797 -25.02 42.00 10.82
CA ALA A 797 -24.69 43.23 11.53
C ALA A 797 -24.39 42.98 13.03
N GLU A 798 -25.22 42.17 13.71
CA GLU A 798 -25.00 41.78 15.11
C GLU A 798 -23.73 40.91 15.34
N LEU A 799 -23.31 40.15 14.33
CA LEU A 799 -22.08 39.33 14.39
C LEU A 799 -20.80 40.12 14.13
N GLN A 800 -20.85 41.19 13.34
CA GLN A 800 -19.71 42.11 13.15
C GLN A 800 -19.40 42.93 14.41
N GLU A 801 -20.40 43.18 15.26
CA GLU A 801 -20.23 43.94 16.51
C GLU A 801 -19.64 43.12 17.68
N ARG A 802 -19.42 41.81 17.51
CA ARG A 802 -18.82 40.97 18.57
C ARG A 802 -17.28 41.00 18.52
N PRO A 803 -16.59 41.44 19.58
CA PRO A 803 -15.13 41.53 19.59
C PRO A 803 -14.49 40.13 19.52
N HIS A 804 -13.45 40.00 18.70
CA HIS A 804 -12.64 38.79 18.56
C HIS A 804 -11.97 38.40 19.90
N PRO A 805 -12.12 37.16 20.40
CA PRO A 805 -11.22 36.66 21.42
C PRO A 805 -9.85 36.42 20.76
N ARG A 806 -8.83 37.15 21.23
CA ARG A 806 -7.43 36.90 20.87
C ARG A 806 -7.02 35.53 21.40
N GLY A 807 -6.54 34.65 20.51
CA GLY A 807 -6.00 33.33 20.82
C GLY A 807 -5.54 32.63 19.55
#